data_AF-A0A9P5SV59-F1
#
_entry.id   AF-A0A9P5SV59-F1
#
_cell.length_a   1.000
_cell.length_b   1.000
_cell.length_c   1.000
_cell.angle_alpha   90.00
_cell.angle_beta   90.00
_cell.angle_gamma   90.00
#
_symmetry.space_group_name_H-M   'P 1'
#
loop_
_entity.id
_entity.type
_entity.pdbx_description
1 polymer ?
#
loop_
_entity_poly.entity_id
_entity_poly.type
_entity_poly.pdbx_seq_one_letter_code
_entity_poly.pdbx_strand_id
1 'polypeptide(L)'
;MDFKPPEPDARLIDTPQLACCLGLLQADCEPADILDTTTRNWLQATKNDPDERERLMALATDVIRAFKRDEFKDAKSVTEIVYLAPVLERDEFRYLIKEFYSGLDQSGLLDVHQLKGLAHLVQGAPSGYLDADDLVKILDLLSTRLRDTHQQSTEHFYQLMAAVCHVLDAMADAEIKDLDREKIHEPLSSYLDELKGSSDPFLAHQASYAYQALLHVPDDETMWQATLRRTGKVIRGMSGLVCAMKNLDVDRLIEGFMNIRLGLSGASKLIEMIRKSYYGVTQLTESAECLKEGISSCRKYAWYPALRGADVFIQDGQFAEFRKLICGAPCRRDAAFQMGVCQRLGDIAVGSKWDSEVREGAIAFLGEIYRNDTAWGHEITVKQLALNILMQLSSQSGGEIQAARTLVQELQNDGGDKKQALYRTCRESGLRSHPLKVALPAMASPSLLDRVQERLDVEGQIRHLRRQRLREQTKSVYIQPQAIANLQARDDTRFPLMEKVEHFLESDRKVFLLLGESGAGKSTFNRELERHLWEAYKKGGVIPLHISLPTIDKPEHDMIAKQLRKAEFTEPQIRELKLHRTFTLICDGYDESPQIRNIYTSNRLNQPGEWNAKMIISCRSEYVGADYRDRFQPGDRNSRADPALLREAVITPFSMDQIQEYIAQYVSVHRPLWSADEYKDALDLIPSLKELVTNPFLMSLSLEVLPRMVDHDLSVTHITRVA
;
A
#
# COMPACT_ATOMS: atom_id res chain seq x y z
N MET A 1 -2.40 -4.47 -15.46
CA MET A 1 -3.68 -4.40 -14.73
C MET A 1 -4.24 -3.01 -14.93
N ASP A 2 -5.52 -2.88 -15.29
CA ASP A 2 -6.21 -1.59 -15.26
C ASP A 2 -6.41 -1.18 -13.79
N PHE A 3 -5.47 -0.40 -13.26
CA PHE A 3 -5.53 0.10 -11.89
C PHE A 3 -6.63 1.16 -11.80
N LYS A 4 -7.60 0.93 -10.90
CA LYS A 4 -8.60 1.94 -10.53
C LYS A 4 -8.28 2.44 -9.13
N PRO A 5 -7.86 3.71 -8.95
CA PRO A 5 -7.58 4.24 -7.63
C PRO A 5 -8.85 4.24 -6.77
N PRO A 6 -8.75 3.88 -5.48
CA PRO A 6 -9.88 3.99 -4.54
C PRO A 6 -10.21 5.46 -4.30
N GLU A 7 -11.45 5.77 -3.92
CA GLU A 7 -11.70 7.08 -3.31
C GLU A 7 -10.91 7.17 -1.97
N PRO A 8 -10.46 8.36 -1.54
CA PRO A 8 -9.84 8.51 -0.22
C PRO A 8 -10.73 7.92 0.87
N ASP A 9 -10.16 7.21 1.85
CA ASP A 9 -10.86 6.43 2.89
C ASP A 9 -11.72 5.24 2.40
N ALA A 10 -11.81 4.96 1.10
CA ALA A 10 -12.58 3.82 0.61
C ALA A 10 -11.94 2.49 1.01
N ARG A 11 -12.79 1.47 1.18
CA ARG A 11 -12.37 0.08 1.36
C ARG A 11 -11.61 -0.37 0.10
N LEU A 12 -10.46 -0.97 0.30
CA LEU A 12 -9.68 -1.55 -0.78
C LEU A 12 -10.28 -2.89 -1.19
N ILE A 13 -10.26 -3.15 -2.50
CA ILE A 13 -10.82 -4.34 -3.13
C ILE A 13 -9.96 -5.55 -2.82
N ASP A 14 -8.63 -5.39 -2.93
CA ASP A 14 -7.67 -6.45 -2.73
C ASP A 14 -6.27 -5.93 -2.35
N THR A 15 -5.39 -6.87 -1.98
CA THR A 15 -4.02 -6.59 -1.56
C THR A 15 -3.14 -6.01 -2.68
N PRO A 16 -3.25 -6.44 -3.96
CA PRO A 16 -2.61 -5.77 -5.09
C PRO A 16 -2.99 -4.30 -5.25
N GLN A 17 -4.26 -3.91 -5.01
CA GLN A 17 -4.66 -2.51 -5.01
C GLN A 17 -3.94 -1.73 -3.91
N LEU A 18 -3.81 -2.29 -2.69
CA LEU A 18 -3.03 -1.69 -1.60
C LEU A 18 -1.55 -1.53 -1.98
N ALA A 19 -0.94 -2.59 -2.52
CA ALA A 19 0.45 -2.56 -2.96
C ALA A 19 0.68 -1.49 -4.05
N CYS A 20 -0.23 -1.40 -5.03
CA CYS A 20 -0.14 -0.38 -6.08
C CYS A 20 -0.29 1.04 -5.53
N CYS A 21 -1.23 1.27 -4.61
CA CYS A 21 -1.39 2.57 -3.94
C CYS A 21 -0.11 3.01 -3.21
N LEU A 22 0.50 2.10 -2.44
CA LEU A 22 1.74 2.39 -1.70
C LEU A 22 2.94 2.57 -2.64
N GLY A 23 3.04 1.75 -3.69
CA GLY A 23 4.10 1.88 -4.70
C GLY A 23 4.05 3.22 -5.42
N LEU A 24 2.86 3.69 -5.81
CA LEU A 24 2.67 5.01 -6.42
C LEU A 24 3.06 6.16 -5.47
N LEU A 25 2.83 6.01 -4.17
CA LEU A 25 3.20 7.00 -3.17
C LEU A 25 4.71 7.06 -2.92
N GLN A 26 5.40 5.92 -3.02
CA GLN A 26 6.85 5.77 -2.83
C GLN A 26 7.67 6.09 -4.08
N ALA A 27 7.06 6.10 -5.27
CA ALA A 27 7.76 6.44 -6.50
C ALA A 27 8.19 7.92 -6.50
N ASP A 28 9.51 8.13 -6.42
CA ASP A 28 10.15 9.46 -6.46
C ASP A 28 10.13 10.09 -7.86
N CYS A 29 9.98 9.27 -8.91
CA CYS A 29 9.96 9.71 -10.30
C CYS A 29 9.08 8.77 -11.13
N GLU A 30 7.81 9.10 -11.33
CA GLU A 30 7.10 8.65 -12.53
C GLU A 30 6.90 9.84 -13.47
N PRO A 31 7.27 9.73 -14.76
CA PRO A 31 6.94 10.75 -15.74
C PRO A 31 5.42 10.87 -15.79
N ALA A 32 4.92 12.10 -15.68
CA ALA A 32 3.49 12.42 -15.70
C ALA A 32 2.75 11.89 -16.94
N ASP A 33 3.43 11.31 -17.94
CA ASP A 33 2.90 10.85 -19.22
C ASP A 33 2.39 9.40 -19.25
N ILE A 34 2.69 8.55 -18.24
CA ILE A 34 2.27 7.13 -18.23
C ILE A 34 0.94 6.93 -17.48
N LEU A 35 0.66 7.75 -16.46
CA LEU A 35 -0.54 7.63 -15.63
C LEU A 35 -1.74 8.30 -16.27
N ASP A 36 -2.91 7.67 -16.17
CA ASP A 36 -4.17 8.29 -16.58
C ASP A 36 -4.51 9.50 -15.68
N THR A 37 -5.41 10.36 -16.15
CA THR A 37 -5.80 11.57 -15.43
C THR A 37 -6.40 11.28 -14.06
N THR A 38 -7.12 10.16 -13.93
CA THR A 38 -7.73 9.71 -12.67
C THR A 38 -6.68 9.39 -11.62
N THR A 39 -5.69 8.58 -11.97
CA THR A 39 -4.61 8.15 -11.07
C THR A 39 -3.71 9.32 -10.69
N ARG A 40 -3.44 10.25 -11.63
CA ARG A 40 -2.67 11.47 -11.33
C ARG A 40 -3.37 12.35 -10.30
N ASN A 41 -4.67 12.59 -10.49
CA ASN A 41 -5.47 13.39 -9.57
C ASN A 41 -5.56 12.74 -8.19
N TRP A 42 -5.77 11.42 -8.14
CA TRP A 42 -5.75 10.67 -6.89
C TRP A 42 -4.40 10.78 -6.18
N LEU A 43 -3.29 10.54 -6.88
CA LEU A 43 -1.94 10.59 -6.30
C LEU A 43 -1.63 11.97 -5.71
N GLN A 44 -2.00 13.04 -6.43
CA GLN A 44 -1.81 14.41 -5.93
C GLN A 44 -2.67 14.69 -4.69
N ALA A 45 -3.92 14.24 -4.68
CA ALA A 45 -4.81 14.40 -3.53
C ALA A 45 -4.27 13.64 -2.31
N THR A 46 -3.87 12.39 -2.49
CA THR A 46 -3.37 11.52 -1.42
C THR A 46 -1.99 11.95 -0.91
N LYS A 47 -1.08 12.45 -1.77
CA LYS A 47 0.20 13.03 -1.33
C LYS A 47 0.00 14.23 -0.41
N ASN A 48 -1.05 15.01 -0.63
CA ASN A 48 -1.43 16.15 0.19
C ASN A 48 -2.27 15.78 1.44
N ASP A 49 -2.66 14.50 1.58
CA ASP A 49 -3.43 14.00 2.72
C ASP A 49 -2.53 13.10 3.60
N PRO A 50 -1.96 13.62 4.71
CA PRO A 50 -1.13 12.81 5.60
C PRO A 50 -1.92 11.69 6.28
N ASP A 51 -3.22 11.87 6.52
CA ASP A 51 -4.04 10.89 7.24
C ASP A 51 -4.34 9.67 6.37
N GLU A 52 -4.59 9.88 5.06
CA GLU A 52 -4.79 8.79 4.10
C GLU A 52 -3.49 7.99 3.88
N ARG A 53 -2.34 8.68 3.82
CA ARG A 53 -1.04 8.00 3.74
C ARG A 53 -0.78 7.12 4.96
N GLU A 54 -1.03 7.66 6.16
CA GLU A 54 -0.91 6.89 7.40
C GLU A 54 -1.88 5.70 7.41
N ARG A 55 -3.12 5.87 6.89
CA ARG A 55 -4.11 4.79 6.80
C ARG A 55 -3.62 3.64 5.92
N LEU A 56 -3.13 3.94 4.71
CA LEU A 56 -2.64 2.92 3.77
C LEU A 56 -1.42 2.17 4.33
N MET A 57 -0.48 2.89 4.95
CA MET A 57 0.67 2.26 5.62
C MET A 57 0.24 1.38 6.79
N ALA A 58 -0.64 1.89 7.66
CA ALA A 58 -1.15 1.13 8.80
C ALA A 58 -1.89 -0.14 8.35
N LEU A 59 -2.62 -0.07 7.24
CA LEU A 59 -3.33 -1.21 6.66
C LEU A 59 -2.36 -2.30 6.19
N ALA A 60 -1.27 -1.93 5.51
CA ALA A 60 -0.23 -2.89 5.12
C ALA A 60 0.45 -3.53 6.34
N THR A 61 0.81 -2.73 7.35
CA THR A 61 1.36 -3.25 8.61
C THR A 61 0.38 -4.21 9.31
N ASP A 62 -0.92 -3.90 9.32
CA ASP A 62 -1.93 -4.76 9.93
C ASP A 62 -2.14 -6.06 9.16
N VAL A 63 -2.01 -6.06 7.83
CA VAL A 63 -1.99 -7.30 7.01
C VAL A 63 -0.80 -8.18 7.39
N ILE A 64 0.39 -7.61 7.57
CA ILE A 64 1.57 -8.36 8.04
C ILE A 64 1.34 -8.95 9.44
N ARG A 65 0.74 -8.17 10.35
CA ARG A 65 0.38 -8.65 11.70
C ARG A 65 -0.67 -9.75 11.66
N ALA A 66 -1.62 -9.68 10.72
CA ALA A 66 -2.60 -10.73 10.51
C ALA A 66 -1.93 -12.02 10.01
N PHE A 67 -1.02 -11.90 9.02
CA PHE A 67 -0.24 -13.04 8.52
C PHE A 67 0.61 -13.70 9.61
N LYS A 68 1.24 -12.90 10.47
CA LYS A 68 1.99 -13.43 11.63
C LYS A 68 1.14 -14.29 12.56
N ARG A 69 -0.12 -13.90 12.77
CA ARG A 69 -1.06 -14.62 13.65
C ARG A 69 -1.70 -15.81 12.96
N ASP A 70 -1.55 -15.91 11.65
CA ASP A 70 -2.10 -17.02 10.89
C ASP A 70 -1.28 -18.28 11.17
N GLU A 71 -1.91 -19.25 11.83
CA GLU A 71 -1.30 -20.54 12.14
C GLU A 71 -1.07 -21.34 10.85
N PHE A 72 -1.96 -21.17 9.86
CA PHE A 72 -1.90 -21.85 8.58
C PHE A 72 -1.52 -20.84 7.50
N LYS A 73 -0.21 -20.68 7.26
CA LYS A 73 0.37 -19.84 6.19
C LYS A 73 0.14 -20.47 4.81
N ASP A 74 -1.13 -20.56 4.42
CA ASP A 74 -1.58 -21.18 3.18
C ASP A 74 -1.10 -20.41 1.94
N ALA A 75 -1.28 -21.02 0.76
CA ALA A 75 -0.86 -20.43 -0.51
C ALA A 75 -1.41 -19.01 -0.74
N LYS A 76 -2.62 -18.73 -0.24
CA LYS A 76 -3.32 -17.46 -0.43
C LYS A 76 -2.69 -16.36 0.43
N SER A 77 -2.49 -16.66 1.71
CA SER A 77 -1.90 -15.74 2.67
C SER A 77 -0.46 -15.40 2.27
N VAL A 78 0.31 -16.39 1.81
CA VAL A 78 1.67 -16.17 1.26
C VAL A 78 1.64 -15.26 0.03
N THR A 79 0.68 -15.48 -0.88
CA THR A 79 0.52 -14.67 -2.10
C THR A 79 0.28 -13.19 -1.77
N GLU A 80 -0.61 -12.90 -0.83
CA GLU A 80 -0.91 -11.52 -0.41
C GLU A 80 0.33 -10.81 0.14
N ILE A 81 1.12 -11.51 0.95
CA ILE A 81 2.35 -10.96 1.52
C ILE A 81 3.42 -10.74 0.45
N VAL A 82 3.56 -11.65 -0.52
CA VAL A 82 4.49 -11.47 -1.65
C VAL A 82 4.13 -10.23 -2.49
N TYR A 83 2.84 -9.93 -2.67
CA TYR A 83 2.42 -8.70 -3.35
C TYR A 83 2.74 -7.42 -2.58
N LEU A 84 2.62 -7.43 -1.25
CA LEU A 84 2.95 -6.27 -0.42
C LEU A 84 4.45 -6.05 -0.24
N ALA A 85 5.25 -7.12 -0.24
CA ALA A 85 6.66 -7.06 0.12
C ALA A 85 7.48 -5.95 -0.56
N PRO A 86 7.34 -5.66 -1.87
CA PRO A 86 8.15 -4.63 -2.54
C PRO A 86 7.90 -3.21 -2.03
N VAL A 87 6.76 -2.94 -1.40
CA VAL A 87 6.35 -1.60 -0.94
C VAL A 87 6.45 -1.44 0.57
N LEU A 88 7.04 -2.41 1.28
CA LEU A 88 7.24 -2.35 2.72
C LEU A 88 8.48 -1.53 3.08
N GLU A 89 8.50 -1.04 4.31
CA GLU A 89 9.73 -0.52 4.91
C GLU A 89 10.72 -1.66 5.17
N ARG A 90 12.02 -1.32 5.21
CA ARG A 90 13.10 -2.31 5.34
C ARG A 90 12.91 -3.24 6.55
N ASP A 91 12.53 -2.70 7.70
CA ASP A 91 12.37 -3.49 8.92
C ASP A 91 11.22 -4.49 8.83
N GLU A 92 10.10 -4.10 8.21
CA GLU A 92 8.95 -4.97 7.97
C GLU A 92 9.27 -6.05 6.93
N PHE A 93 9.99 -5.70 5.86
CA PHE A 93 10.46 -6.65 4.86
C PHE A 93 11.41 -7.69 5.46
N ARG A 94 12.39 -7.25 6.25
CA ARG A 94 13.33 -8.15 6.94
C ARG A 94 12.63 -9.07 7.93
N TYR A 95 11.59 -8.57 8.60
CA TYR A 95 10.74 -9.38 9.45
C TYR A 95 10.09 -10.54 8.66
N LEU A 96 9.57 -10.28 7.46
CA LEU A 96 9.00 -11.31 6.60
C LEU A 96 10.05 -12.37 6.21
N ILE A 97 11.24 -11.96 5.78
CA ILE A 97 12.35 -12.89 5.46
C ILE A 97 12.62 -13.82 6.64
N LYS A 98 12.72 -13.26 7.85
CA LYS A 98 12.93 -14.04 9.08
C LYS A 98 11.78 -15.01 9.37
N GLU A 99 10.54 -14.60 9.18
CA GLU A 99 9.38 -15.47 9.37
C GLU A 99 9.39 -16.68 8.42
N PHE A 100 9.57 -16.43 7.12
CA PHE A 100 9.64 -17.50 6.12
C PHE A 100 10.85 -18.42 6.34
N TYR A 101 12.02 -17.86 6.67
CA TYR A 101 13.19 -18.63 7.05
C TYR A 101 12.88 -19.55 8.25
N SER A 102 12.34 -18.98 9.33
CA SER A 102 12.10 -19.73 10.56
C SER A 102 11.06 -20.84 10.39
N GLY A 103 10.03 -20.62 9.58
CA GLY A 103 9.01 -21.63 9.33
C GLY A 103 9.54 -22.78 8.47
N LEU A 104 10.46 -22.53 7.54
CA LEU A 104 11.15 -23.59 6.79
C LEU A 104 12.19 -24.33 7.65
N ASP A 105 12.92 -23.62 8.50
CA ASP A 105 13.93 -24.19 9.38
C ASP A 105 13.30 -25.13 10.43
N GLN A 106 12.20 -24.69 11.06
CA GLN A 106 11.54 -25.43 12.15
C GLN A 106 10.62 -26.56 11.67
N SER A 107 10.18 -26.55 10.41
CA SER A 107 9.25 -27.57 9.91
C SER A 107 9.96 -28.89 9.63
N GLY A 108 9.48 -29.99 10.19
CA GLY A 108 10.01 -31.33 9.88
C GLY A 108 9.75 -31.75 8.42
N LEU A 109 8.65 -31.29 7.83
CA LEU A 109 8.29 -31.53 6.43
C LEU A 109 8.51 -30.28 5.59
N LEU A 110 8.75 -30.42 4.29
CA LEU A 110 8.90 -29.27 3.40
C LEU A 110 7.55 -28.57 3.18
N ASP A 111 7.42 -27.33 3.66
CA ASP A 111 6.30 -26.45 3.32
C ASP A 111 6.58 -25.75 1.99
N VAL A 112 5.94 -26.24 0.92
CA VAL A 112 6.12 -25.72 -0.44
C VAL A 112 5.63 -24.28 -0.58
N HIS A 113 4.62 -23.85 0.20
CA HIS A 113 4.11 -22.49 0.13
C HIS A 113 5.10 -21.51 0.75
N GLN A 114 5.66 -21.84 1.90
CA GLN A 114 6.70 -21.02 2.53
C GLN A 114 7.98 -20.97 1.70
N LEU A 115 8.37 -22.09 1.07
CA LEU A 115 9.52 -22.14 0.17
C LEU A 115 9.33 -21.17 -1.01
N LYS A 116 8.16 -21.22 -1.67
CA LYS A 116 7.83 -20.31 -2.77
C LYS A 116 7.77 -18.85 -2.30
N GLY A 117 7.17 -18.59 -1.14
CA GLY A 117 7.12 -17.27 -0.53
C GLY A 117 8.52 -16.70 -0.31
N LEU A 118 9.42 -17.46 0.31
CA LEU A 118 10.81 -17.06 0.53
C LEU A 118 11.54 -16.77 -0.78
N ALA A 119 11.42 -17.67 -1.78
CA ALA A 119 12.05 -17.49 -3.08
C ALA A 119 11.56 -16.21 -3.78
N HIS A 120 10.25 -15.93 -3.73
CA HIS A 120 9.68 -14.70 -4.26
C HIS A 120 10.12 -13.44 -3.52
N LEU A 121 10.23 -13.49 -2.18
CA LEU A 121 10.74 -12.37 -1.39
C LEU A 121 12.20 -12.06 -1.74
N VAL A 122 13.04 -13.10 -1.86
CA VAL A 122 14.44 -12.93 -2.26
C VAL A 122 14.54 -12.34 -3.67
N GLN A 123 13.77 -12.87 -4.62
CA GLN A 123 13.78 -12.38 -6.00
C GLN A 123 13.25 -10.94 -6.14
N GLY A 124 12.23 -10.58 -5.34
CA GLY A 124 11.56 -9.27 -5.38
C GLY A 124 12.12 -8.24 -4.42
N ALA A 125 13.24 -8.52 -3.73
CA ALA A 125 13.77 -7.65 -2.70
C ALA A 125 14.19 -6.27 -3.25
N PRO A 126 13.77 -5.16 -2.60
CA PRO A 126 14.31 -3.85 -2.89
C PRO A 126 15.82 -3.77 -2.65
N SER A 127 16.50 -2.87 -3.37
CA SER A 127 17.95 -2.70 -3.24
C SER A 127 18.34 -2.32 -1.80
N GLY A 128 19.32 -3.03 -1.23
CA GLY A 128 19.81 -2.79 0.14
C GLY A 128 18.93 -3.33 1.27
N TYR A 129 17.85 -4.07 0.96
CA TYR A 129 16.97 -4.65 1.98
C TYR A 129 17.45 -6.00 2.52
N LEU A 130 18.13 -6.80 1.68
CA LEU A 130 18.75 -8.06 2.07
C LEU A 130 20.22 -7.82 2.46
N ASP A 131 20.61 -8.31 3.64
CA ASP A 131 22.02 -8.34 4.01
C ASP A 131 22.69 -9.59 3.42
N ALA A 132 24.01 -9.53 3.17
CA ALA A 132 24.74 -10.67 2.61
C ALA A 132 24.62 -11.94 3.49
N ASP A 133 24.62 -11.77 4.81
CA ASP A 133 24.44 -12.85 5.78
C ASP A 133 23.05 -13.51 5.70
N ASP A 134 22.00 -12.74 5.34
CA ASP A 134 20.65 -13.28 5.16
C ASP A 134 20.65 -14.29 4.00
N LEU A 135 21.26 -13.91 2.86
CA LEU A 135 21.34 -14.77 1.67
C LEU A 135 22.19 -16.02 1.91
N VAL A 136 23.32 -15.90 2.62
CA VAL A 136 24.17 -17.05 2.97
C VAL A 136 23.42 -18.06 3.84
N LYS A 137 22.70 -17.59 4.87
CA LYS A 137 21.90 -18.46 5.75
C LYS A 137 20.75 -19.13 5.01
N ILE A 138 20.06 -18.39 4.13
CA ILE A 138 18.99 -18.96 3.30
C ILE A 138 19.57 -20.04 2.38
N LEU A 139 20.70 -19.79 1.72
CA LEU A 139 21.35 -20.78 0.85
C LEU A 139 21.74 -22.04 1.63
N ASP A 140 22.32 -21.91 2.82
CA ASP A 140 22.71 -23.03 3.67
C ASP A 140 21.49 -23.91 4.05
N LEU A 141 20.40 -23.27 4.50
CA LEU A 141 19.14 -23.95 4.81
C LEU A 141 18.60 -24.71 3.59
N LEU A 142 18.50 -24.06 2.44
CA LEU A 142 17.97 -24.67 1.22
C LEU A 142 18.86 -25.80 0.69
N SER A 143 20.18 -25.60 0.72
CA SER A 143 21.17 -26.61 0.33
C SER A 143 21.09 -27.87 1.20
N THR A 144 20.92 -27.69 2.51
CA THR A 144 20.75 -28.81 3.44
C THR A 144 19.44 -29.55 3.15
N ARG A 145 18.31 -28.84 3.05
CA ARG A 145 17.02 -29.44 2.72
C ARG A 145 17.00 -30.16 1.37
N LEU A 146 17.67 -29.59 0.36
CA LEU A 146 17.82 -30.19 -0.96
C LEU A 146 18.54 -31.54 -0.88
N ARG A 147 19.67 -31.61 -0.17
CA ARG A 147 20.45 -32.85 0.01
C ARG A 147 19.71 -33.92 0.82
N ASP A 148 18.94 -33.50 1.81
CA ASP A 148 18.16 -34.40 2.68
C ASP A 148 16.87 -34.91 2.00
N THR A 149 16.44 -34.29 0.90
CA THR A 149 15.21 -34.68 0.19
C THR A 149 15.39 -36.00 -0.55
N HIS A 150 14.49 -36.94 -0.29
CA HIS A 150 14.52 -38.27 -0.91
C HIS A 150 14.33 -38.20 -2.43
N GLN A 151 15.10 -38.99 -3.19
CA GLN A 151 15.13 -38.96 -4.67
C GLN A 151 13.78 -39.27 -5.35
N GLN A 152 12.87 -39.96 -4.66
CA GLN A 152 11.52 -40.26 -5.18
C GLN A 152 10.53 -39.09 -5.02
N SER A 153 10.86 -38.05 -4.24
CA SER A 153 10.04 -36.85 -4.04
C SER A 153 10.37 -35.78 -5.08
N THR A 154 10.19 -36.12 -6.36
CA THR A 154 10.59 -35.29 -7.51
C THR A 154 10.03 -33.87 -7.49
N GLU A 155 8.78 -33.67 -7.05
CA GLU A 155 8.19 -32.33 -6.95
C GLU A 155 8.89 -31.44 -5.92
N HIS A 156 9.08 -31.93 -4.69
CA HIS A 156 9.81 -31.19 -3.64
C HIS A 156 11.23 -30.86 -4.08
N PHE A 157 11.88 -31.83 -4.74
CA PHE A 157 13.22 -31.67 -5.27
C PHE A 157 13.30 -30.53 -6.30
N TYR A 158 12.33 -30.45 -7.22
CA TYR A 158 12.30 -29.37 -8.21
C TYR A 158 12.02 -28.00 -7.59
N GLN A 159 11.14 -27.91 -6.60
CA GLN A 159 10.86 -26.65 -5.91
C GLN A 159 12.08 -26.13 -5.14
N LEU A 160 12.80 -27.03 -4.45
CA LEU A 160 14.03 -26.68 -3.74
C LEU A 160 15.14 -26.25 -4.71
N MET A 161 15.34 -26.99 -5.81
CA MET A 161 16.30 -26.59 -6.85
C MET A 161 16.00 -25.20 -7.41
N ALA A 162 14.73 -24.91 -7.70
CA ALA A 162 14.32 -23.59 -8.19
C ALA A 162 14.61 -22.48 -7.17
N ALA A 163 14.32 -22.73 -5.88
CA ALA A 163 14.62 -21.77 -4.82
C ALA A 163 16.13 -21.54 -4.64
N VAL A 164 16.95 -22.60 -4.73
CA VAL A 164 18.42 -22.49 -4.72
C VAL A 164 18.91 -21.64 -5.90
N CYS A 165 18.38 -21.86 -7.11
CA CYS A 165 18.71 -21.03 -8.27
C CYS A 165 18.38 -19.55 -8.02
N HIS A 166 17.20 -19.23 -7.46
CA HIS A 166 16.81 -17.83 -7.20
C HIS A 166 17.69 -17.16 -6.15
N VAL A 167 18.10 -17.89 -5.10
CA VAL A 167 19.00 -17.35 -4.07
C VAL A 167 20.39 -17.13 -4.63
N LEU A 168 20.96 -18.11 -5.36
CA LEU A 168 22.26 -17.93 -6.01
C LEU A 168 22.26 -16.78 -7.01
N ASP A 169 21.15 -16.61 -7.73
CA ASP A 169 20.97 -15.49 -8.65
C ASP A 169 20.97 -14.14 -7.91
N ALA A 170 20.27 -14.04 -6.78
CA ALA A 170 20.26 -12.85 -5.92
C ALA A 170 21.64 -12.59 -5.27
N MET A 171 22.37 -13.64 -4.90
CA MET A 171 23.73 -13.52 -4.36
C MET A 171 24.72 -13.00 -5.40
N ALA A 172 24.62 -13.48 -6.65
CA ALA A 172 25.42 -12.99 -7.76
C ALA A 172 25.12 -11.52 -8.09
N ASP A 173 23.84 -11.12 -8.02
CA ASP A 173 23.43 -9.72 -8.20
C ASP A 173 23.95 -8.82 -7.07
N ALA A 174 23.91 -9.31 -5.83
CA ALA A 174 24.42 -8.56 -4.67
C ALA A 174 25.96 -8.56 -4.57
N GLU A 175 26.68 -9.14 -5.54
CA GLU A 175 28.13 -9.29 -5.56
C GLU A 175 28.71 -9.89 -4.27
N ILE A 176 28.03 -10.88 -3.70
CA ILE A 176 28.50 -11.55 -2.48
C ILE A 176 29.80 -12.29 -2.75
N LYS A 177 30.75 -12.12 -1.82
CA LYS A 177 32.08 -12.74 -1.85
C LYS A 177 32.30 -13.49 -0.54
N ASP A 178 33.37 -14.29 -0.50
CA ASP A 178 33.84 -14.98 0.69
C ASP A 178 32.83 -16.02 1.24
N LEU A 179 32.13 -16.72 0.34
CA LEU A 179 31.26 -17.83 0.74
C LEU A 179 32.12 -18.94 1.38
N ASP A 180 31.72 -19.44 2.56
CA ASP A 180 32.48 -20.49 3.26
C ASP A 180 32.62 -21.72 2.35
N ARG A 181 33.88 -22.00 1.98
CA ARG A 181 34.19 -23.08 1.05
C ARG A 181 33.82 -24.45 1.59
N GLU A 182 34.18 -24.72 2.83
CA GLU A 182 34.05 -26.06 3.42
C GLU A 182 32.62 -26.39 3.80
N LYS A 183 31.84 -25.40 4.25
CA LYS A 183 30.47 -25.61 4.71
C LYS A 183 29.45 -25.56 3.57
N ILE A 184 29.59 -24.61 2.64
CA ILE A 184 28.54 -24.29 1.69
C ILE A 184 29.01 -24.52 0.25
N HIS A 185 30.06 -23.82 -0.19
CA HIS A 185 30.39 -23.76 -1.62
C HIS A 185 30.84 -25.12 -2.19
N GLU A 186 31.81 -25.79 -1.57
CA GLU A 186 32.32 -27.08 -2.05
C GLU A 186 31.27 -28.19 -1.98
N PRO A 187 30.58 -28.43 -0.84
CA PRO A 187 29.54 -29.46 -0.75
C PRO A 187 28.40 -29.25 -1.76
N LEU A 188 27.95 -28.01 -1.95
CA LEU A 188 26.90 -27.70 -2.92
C LEU A 188 27.41 -27.90 -4.36
N SER A 189 28.62 -27.42 -4.67
CA SER A 189 29.19 -27.58 -6.01
C SER A 189 29.36 -29.05 -6.41
N SER A 190 29.85 -29.91 -5.49
CA SER A 190 29.99 -31.35 -5.73
C SER A 190 28.64 -32.01 -5.96
N TYR A 191 27.66 -31.69 -5.12
CA TYR A 191 26.31 -32.23 -5.26
C TYR A 191 25.65 -31.81 -6.59
N LEU A 192 25.76 -30.54 -6.96
CA LEU A 192 25.26 -30.04 -8.24
C LEU A 192 25.97 -30.69 -9.43
N ASP A 193 27.27 -30.95 -9.33
CA ASP A 193 28.04 -31.61 -10.40
C ASP A 193 27.58 -33.06 -10.64
N GLU A 194 27.30 -33.81 -9.57
CA GLU A 194 26.69 -35.14 -9.66
C GLU A 194 25.32 -35.10 -10.35
N LEU A 195 24.48 -34.11 -9.99
CA LEU A 195 23.15 -33.96 -10.56
C LEU A 195 23.14 -33.57 -12.04
N LYS A 196 24.21 -32.98 -12.59
CA LYS A 196 24.34 -32.73 -14.04
C LYS A 196 24.29 -34.04 -14.85
N GLY A 197 24.67 -35.17 -14.23
CA GLY A 197 24.61 -36.50 -14.81
C GLY A 197 23.23 -37.17 -14.71
N SER A 198 22.21 -36.48 -14.18
CA SER A 198 20.87 -37.05 -14.01
C SER A 198 20.27 -37.50 -15.34
N SER A 199 19.53 -38.62 -15.30
CA SER A 199 18.73 -39.11 -16.42
C SER A 199 17.49 -38.24 -16.69
N ASP A 200 17.13 -37.35 -15.76
CA ASP A 200 16.12 -36.32 -15.98
C ASP A 200 16.75 -35.06 -16.61
N PRO A 201 16.43 -34.72 -17.87
CA PRO A 201 17.03 -33.59 -18.57
C PRO A 201 16.71 -32.23 -17.94
N PHE A 202 15.55 -32.09 -17.29
CA PHE A 202 15.18 -30.85 -16.61
C PHE A 202 16.05 -30.66 -15.37
N LEU A 203 16.23 -31.72 -14.59
CA LEU A 203 17.05 -31.67 -13.40
C LEU A 203 18.53 -31.43 -13.75
N ALA A 204 19.04 -32.14 -14.75
CA ALA A 204 20.41 -31.95 -15.24
C ALA A 204 20.65 -30.50 -15.68
N HIS A 205 19.66 -29.87 -16.33
CA HIS A 205 19.74 -28.46 -16.69
C HIS A 205 19.68 -27.52 -15.48
N GLN A 206 18.73 -27.71 -14.55
CA GLN A 206 18.64 -26.90 -13.33
C GLN A 206 19.91 -26.98 -12.48
N ALA A 207 20.49 -28.18 -12.35
CA ALA A 207 21.77 -28.37 -11.67
C ALA A 207 22.92 -27.67 -12.41
N SER A 208 22.93 -27.74 -13.75
CA SER A 208 23.91 -26.99 -14.57
C SER A 208 23.77 -25.48 -14.40
N TYR A 209 22.54 -24.96 -14.33
CA TYR A 209 22.24 -23.55 -14.11
C TYR A 209 22.69 -23.11 -12.71
N ALA A 210 22.26 -23.80 -11.66
CA ALA A 210 22.67 -23.52 -10.28
C ALA A 210 24.19 -23.57 -10.12
N TYR A 211 24.85 -24.54 -10.78
CA TYR A 211 26.30 -24.63 -10.75
C TYR A 211 26.96 -23.41 -11.41
N GLN A 212 26.43 -22.93 -12.54
CA GLN A 212 26.93 -21.71 -13.17
C GLN A 212 26.67 -20.47 -12.29
N ALA A 213 25.51 -20.38 -11.64
CA ALA A 213 25.22 -19.29 -10.70
C ALA A 213 26.21 -19.29 -9.52
N LEU A 214 26.48 -20.47 -8.94
CA LEU A 214 27.45 -20.64 -7.85
C LEU A 214 28.87 -20.22 -8.26
N LEU A 215 29.32 -20.51 -9.50
CA LEU A 215 30.63 -20.02 -9.99
C LEU A 215 30.75 -18.49 -10.05
N HIS A 216 29.63 -17.76 -10.01
CA HIS A 216 29.60 -16.29 -9.96
C HIS A 216 29.52 -15.75 -8.53
N VAL A 217 29.48 -16.61 -7.51
CA VAL A 217 29.54 -16.28 -6.08
C VAL A 217 30.84 -16.86 -5.49
N PRO A 218 31.96 -16.13 -5.50
CA PRO A 218 33.25 -16.67 -5.11
C PRO A 218 33.31 -17.07 -3.63
N ASP A 219 34.03 -18.16 -3.34
CA ASP A 219 34.30 -18.62 -1.99
C ASP A 219 35.42 -17.80 -1.31
N ASP A 220 35.68 -18.10 -0.04
CA ASP A 220 36.74 -17.48 0.78
C ASP A 220 38.16 -17.95 0.42
N GLU A 221 38.31 -18.78 -0.63
CA GLU A 221 39.60 -19.24 -1.14
C GLU A 221 40.13 -18.33 -2.26
N THR A 222 41.37 -17.88 -2.15
CA THR A 222 42.00 -17.15 -3.25
C THR A 222 42.22 -18.06 -4.47
N MET A 223 42.07 -17.53 -5.68
CA MET A 223 42.24 -18.27 -6.95
C MET A 223 43.56 -19.07 -7.04
N TRP A 224 44.60 -18.61 -6.35
CA TRP A 224 45.90 -19.26 -6.27
C TRP A 224 45.91 -20.49 -5.34
N GLN A 225 45.19 -20.44 -4.22
CA GLN A 225 45.02 -21.58 -3.31
C GLN A 225 44.21 -22.70 -3.98
N ALA A 226 43.14 -22.35 -4.71
CA ALA A 226 42.32 -23.31 -5.46
C ALA A 226 43.12 -24.04 -6.57
N THR A 227 44.01 -23.30 -7.25
CA THR A 227 44.89 -23.85 -8.29
C THR A 227 45.97 -24.77 -7.71
N LEU A 228 46.59 -24.39 -6.59
CA LEU A 228 47.57 -25.19 -5.86
C LEU A 228 47.00 -26.52 -5.36
N ARG A 229 45.73 -26.53 -4.91
CA ARG A 229 45.03 -27.75 -4.47
C ARG A 229 44.79 -28.72 -5.63
N ARG A 230 44.40 -28.21 -6.80
CA ARG A 230 44.02 -29.05 -7.97
C ARG A 230 45.20 -29.59 -8.77
N THR A 231 46.38 -28.97 -8.68
CA THR A 231 47.56 -29.35 -9.49
C THR A 231 48.56 -30.27 -8.80
N GLY A 232 48.40 -30.59 -7.51
CA GLY A 232 48.99 -31.78 -6.88
C GLY A 232 50.46 -32.09 -7.22
N LYS A 233 51.37 -31.12 -7.19
CA LYS A 233 52.82 -31.24 -6.93
C LYS A 233 53.53 -29.92 -7.23
N VAL A 234 54.33 -29.44 -6.27
CA VAL A 234 55.23 -28.30 -6.43
C VAL A 234 56.26 -28.61 -7.52
N ILE A 235 56.17 -27.93 -8.66
CA ILE A 235 57.34 -27.72 -9.54
C ILE A 235 57.82 -26.30 -9.30
N ARG A 236 58.95 -26.23 -8.60
CA ARG A 236 59.70 -25.02 -8.29
C ARG A 236 60.38 -24.55 -9.59
N GLY A 237 59.77 -23.60 -10.32
CA GLY A 237 60.45 -22.97 -11.45
C GLY A 237 59.56 -22.25 -12.47
N MET A 238 59.84 -20.95 -12.64
CA MET A 238 59.51 -20.05 -13.74
C MET A 238 58.10 -19.43 -13.83
N SER A 239 58.09 -18.14 -13.51
CA SER A 239 57.39 -16.93 -14.00
C SER A 239 56.57 -16.94 -15.31
N GLY A 240 55.95 -18.05 -15.74
CA GLY A 240 55.30 -18.14 -17.06
C GLY A 240 53.84 -18.61 -17.08
N LEU A 241 53.25 -18.98 -15.94
CA LEU A 241 51.89 -19.55 -15.89
C LEU A 241 50.89 -18.57 -15.27
N VAL A 242 50.70 -17.43 -15.92
CA VAL A 242 49.49 -16.63 -15.73
C VAL A 242 48.43 -17.28 -16.62
N CYS A 243 47.62 -18.18 -16.06
CA CYS A 243 46.39 -18.61 -16.74
C CYS A 243 45.61 -17.36 -17.12
N ALA A 244 45.39 -17.18 -18.42
CA ALA A 244 44.71 -16.04 -19.01
C ALA A 244 43.22 -16.03 -18.59
N MET A 245 42.94 -15.49 -17.40
CA MET A 245 41.59 -15.15 -16.95
C MET A 245 41.43 -13.67 -16.61
N LYS A 246 42.46 -12.84 -16.78
CA LYS A 246 42.38 -11.40 -16.49
C LYS A 246 41.54 -10.57 -17.49
N ASN A 247 41.00 -11.15 -18.57
CA ASN A 247 40.32 -10.40 -19.63
C ASN A 247 38.92 -10.92 -20.02
N LEU A 248 38.27 -11.76 -19.21
CA LEU A 248 36.86 -12.09 -19.42
C LEU A 248 36.02 -11.01 -18.72
N ASP A 249 35.61 -9.99 -19.48
CA ASP A 249 34.85 -8.82 -19.02
C ASP A 249 33.37 -9.18 -18.70
N VAL A 250 33.15 -10.30 -18.00
CA VAL A 250 31.83 -10.78 -17.52
C VAL A 250 31.32 -9.88 -16.40
N ASP A 251 32.23 -9.39 -15.55
CA ASP A 251 31.89 -8.47 -14.46
C ASP A 251 31.32 -7.15 -15.01
N ARG A 252 31.86 -6.64 -16.13
CA ARG A 252 31.26 -5.49 -16.85
C ARG A 252 29.90 -5.78 -17.48
N LEU A 253 29.62 -7.04 -17.81
CA LEU A 253 28.34 -7.47 -18.38
C LEU A 253 27.26 -7.48 -17.28
N ILE A 254 27.62 -7.93 -16.08
CA ILE A 254 26.80 -7.85 -14.86
C ILE A 254 26.58 -6.38 -14.45
N GLU A 255 27.63 -5.56 -14.44
CA GLU A 255 27.54 -4.11 -14.23
C GLU A 255 26.63 -3.45 -15.29
N GLY A 256 26.67 -3.94 -16.53
CA GLY A 256 25.77 -3.54 -17.61
C GLY A 256 24.29 -3.87 -17.34
N PHE A 257 23.98 -5.02 -16.72
CA PHE A 257 22.62 -5.38 -16.30
C PHE A 257 22.11 -4.49 -15.16
N MET A 258 22.97 -4.21 -14.17
CA MET A 258 22.61 -3.37 -13.03
C MET A 258 22.31 -1.92 -13.42
N ASN A 259 23.06 -1.39 -14.39
CA ASN A 259 22.83 -0.04 -14.92
C ASN A 259 21.51 0.11 -15.69
N ILE A 260 20.89 -0.99 -16.18
CA ILE A 260 19.58 -0.96 -16.86
C ILE A 260 18.45 -0.69 -15.87
N ARG A 261 18.57 -1.22 -14.64
CA ARG A 261 17.63 -0.97 -13.54
C ARG A 261 17.55 0.52 -13.16
N LEU A 262 18.49 1.34 -13.65
CA LEU A 262 18.59 2.80 -13.44
C LEU A 262 18.25 3.65 -14.67
N GLY A 263 17.86 3.11 -15.83
CA GLY A 263 17.51 3.96 -16.98
C GLY A 263 17.08 3.27 -18.29
N LEU A 264 16.00 3.79 -18.89
CA LEU A 264 15.24 3.27 -20.05
C LEU A 264 15.95 3.35 -21.44
N SER A 265 17.26 3.06 -21.55
CA SER A 265 17.96 3.07 -22.86
C SER A 265 18.98 1.93 -23.11
N GLY A 266 18.99 0.88 -22.29
CA GLY A 266 20.12 -0.08 -22.24
C GLY A 266 20.13 -1.29 -23.17
N ALA A 267 19.04 -1.64 -23.86
CA ALA A 267 18.93 -2.92 -24.57
C ALA A 267 19.94 -3.12 -25.71
N SER A 268 20.18 -2.10 -26.54
CA SER A 268 21.19 -2.15 -27.61
C SER A 268 22.61 -2.25 -27.07
N LYS A 269 22.89 -1.54 -25.97
CA LYS A 269 24.20 -1.50 -25.31
C LYS A 269 24.53 -2.84 -24.64
N LEU A 270 23.51 -3.51 -24.10
CA LEU A 270 23.60 -4.84 -23.52
C LEU A 270 23.87 -5.92 -24.56
N ILE A 271 23.13 -5.91 -25.67
CA ILE A 271 23.35 -6.85 -26.79
C ILE A 271 24.77 -6.69 -27.34
N GLU A 272 25.29 -5.46 -27.42
CA GLU A 272 26.66 -5.18 -27.84
C GLU A 272 27.71 -5.69 -26.83
N MET A 273 27.47 -5.56 -25.52
CA MET A 273 28.33 -6.11 -24.46
C MET A 273 28.36 -7.64 -24.43
N ILE A 274 27.20 -8.30 -24.57
CA ILE A 274 27.10 -9.77 -24.68
C ILE A 274 27.85 -10.25 -25.92
N ARG A 275 27.75 -9.52 -27.03
CA ARG A 275 28.47 -9.86 -28.25
C ARG A 275 29.98 -9.71 -28.08
N LYS A 276 30.46 -8.59 -27.50
CA LYS A 276 31.89 -8.32 -27.25
C LYS A 276 32.53 -9.35 -26.31
N SER A 277 31.86 -9.71 -25.23
CA SER A 277 32.34 -10.73 -24.29
C SER A 277 32.42 -12.13 -24.92
N TYR A 278 31.40 -12.54 -25.69
CA TYR A 278 31.39 -13.86 -26.34
C TYR A 278 32.53 -14.06 -27.34
N TYR A 279 32.82 -13.07 -28.19
CA TYR A 279 33.94 -13.15 -29.15
C TYR A 279 35.31 -13.16 -28.46
N GLY A 280 35.44 -12.54 -27.28
CA GLY A 280 36.65 -12.63 -26.47
C GLY A 280 36.91 -14.05 -25.92
N VAL A 281 35.85 -14.78 -25.59
CA VAL A 281 35.93 -16.16 -25.09
C VAL A 281 36.28 -17.17 -26.18
N THR A 282 35.74 -17.02 -27.39
CA THR A 282 35.99 -17.95 -28.50
C THR A 282 37.42 -17.85 -29.06
N GLN A 283 38.05 -16.66 -29.04
CA GLN A 283 39.46 -16.50 -29.42
C GLN A 283 40.44 -17.18 -28.44
N LEU A 284 40.08 -17.30 -27.16
CA LEU A 284 40.92 -17.97 -26.15
C LEU A 284 40.75 -19.51 -26.17
N THR A 285 39.64 -20.03 -26.71
CA THR A 285 39.41 -21.48 -26.77
C THR A 285 40.19 -22.18 -27.88
N GLU A 286 40.58 -21.48 -28.94
CA GLU A 286 41.46 -22.02 -30.00
C GLU A 286 42.92 -22.18 -29.53
N SER A 287 43.33 -21.54 -28.42
CA SER A 287 44.67 -21.67 -27.84
C SER A 287 44.74 -22.64 -26.65
N ALA A 288 43.63 -23.31 -26.30
CA ALA A 288 43.51 -24.16 -25.11
C ALA A 288 43.20 -25.64 -25.42
N GLU A 289 43.76 -26.20 -26.50
CA GLU A 289 43.67 -27.65 -26.80
C GLU A 289 44.39 -28.54 -25.77
N CYS A 290 45.17 -27.97 -24.83
CA CYS A 290 46.10 -28.73 -23.99
C CYS A 290 45.56 -29.22 -22.62
N LEU A 291 44.29 -28.98 -22.25
CA LEU A 291 43.79 -29.27 -20.88
C LEU A 291 42.42 -29.97 -20.85
N LYS A 292 42.19 -30.92 -21.76
CA LYS A 292 40.87 -31.52 -22.00
C LYS A 292 40.37 -32.50 -20.93
N GLU A 293 41.19 -33.02 -20.02
CA GLU A 293 40.76 -34.12 -19.13
C GLU A 293 40.72 -33.80 -17.62
N GLY A 294 41.07 -32.58 -17.17
CA GLY A 294 41.13 -32.26 -15.73
C GLY A 294 40.46 -30.97 -15.22
N ILE A 295 39.97 -30.09 -16.10
CA ILE A 295 39.55 -28.71 -15.74
C ILE A 295 38.12 -28.35 -16.23
N SER A 296 37.38 -29.30 -16.82
CA SER A 296 36.04 -29.03 -17.36
C SER A 296 35.03 -28.51 -16.33
N SER A 297 35.25 -28.75 -15.03
CA SER A 297 34.35 -28.40 -13.94
C SER A 297 34.34 -26.91 -13.55
N CYS A 298 35.25 -26.03 -14.00
CA CYS A 298 35.28 -24.63 -13.55
C CYS A 298 35.11 -23.58 -14.65
N ARG A 299 34.50 -23.96 -15.76
CA ARG A 299 34.26 -23.06 -16.88
C ARG A 299 32.99 -22.23 -16.65
N LYS A 300 33.13 -20.90 -16.66
CA LYS A 300 32.01 -19.96 -16.77
C LYS A 300 31.52 -19.93 -18.22
N TYR A 301 30.27 -20.28 -18.45
CA TYR A 301 29.68 -20.28 -19.78
C TYR A 301 28.87 -19.00 -20.03
N ALA A 302 29.00 -18.45 -21.24
CA ALA A 302 28.33 -17.22 -21.65
C ALA A 302 26.79 -17.32 -21.70
N TRP A 303 26.23 -18.54 -21.70
CA TRP A 303 24.78 -18.72 -21.72
C TRP A 303 24.11 -18.33 -20.40
N TYR A 304 24.77 -18.50 -19.25
CA TYR A 304 24.22 -18.13 -17.94
C TYR A 304 23.93 -16.63 -17.83
N PRO A 305 24.92 -15.72 -18.04
CA PRO A 305 24.64 -14.28 -17.98
C PRO A 305 23.68 -13.82 -19.07
N ALA A 306 23.65 -14.48 -20.24
CA ALA A 306 22.65 -14.17 -21.27
C ALA A 306 21.21 -14.49 -20.82
N LEU A 307 21.01 -15.58 -20.09
CA LEU A 307 19.71 -15.92 -19.47
C LEU A 307 19.34 -14.96 -18.34
N ARG A 308 20.30 -14.55 -17.51
CA ARG A 308 20.10 -13.50 -16.49
C ARG A 308 19.64 -12.18 -17.10
N GLY A 309 20.26 -11.79 -18.22
CA GLY A 309 19.83 -10.63 -18.98
C GLY A 309 18.43 -10.74 -19.55
N ALA A 310 18.04 -11.94 -19.95
CA ALA A 310 16.69 -12.20 -20.40
C ALA A 310 15.67 -12.03 -19.26
N ASP A 311 16.02 -12.39 -18.02
CA ASP A 311 15.15 -12.23 -16.86
C ASP A 311 14.84 -10.76 -16.53
N VAL A 312 15.78 -9.84 -16.75
CA VAL A 312 15.55 -8.40 -16.58
C VAL A 312 14.41 -7.93 -17.50
N PHE A 313 14.44 -8.29 -18.78
CA PHE A 313 13.36 -7.94 -19.71
C PHE A 313 12.02 -8.61 -19.37
N ILE A 314 12.05 -9.81 -18.79
CA ILE A 314 10.83 -10.52 -18.33
C ILE A 314 10.25 -9.84 -17.08
N GLN A 315 11.09 -9.31 -16.20
CA GLN A 315 10.66 -8.54 -15.03
C GLN A 315 10.01 -7.23 -15.47
N ASP A 316 10.60 -6.53 -16.44
CA ASP A 316 10.15 -5.22 -16.93
C ASP A 316 8.98 -5.29 -17.93
N GLY A 317 8.46 -6.48 -18.24
CA GLY A 317 7.34 -6.62 -19.18
C GLY A 317 7.73 -6.46 -20.66
N GLN A 318 9.02 -6.49 -21.00
CA GLN A 318 9.53 -6.16 -22.34
C GLN A 318 9.75 -7.41 -23.20
N PHE A 319 8.67 -8.07 -23.61
CA PHE A 319 8.74 -9.31 -24.40
C PHE A 319 9.48 -9.17 -25.74
N ALA A 320 9.34 -8.03 -26.42
CA ALA A 320 10.01 -7.77 -27.70
C ALA A 320 11.54 -7.71 -27.56
N GLU A 321 12.05 -7.02 -26.53
CA GLU A 321 13.49 -6.92 -26.26
C GLU A 321 14.04 -8.26 -25.74
N PHE A 322 13.28 -8.99 -24.93
CA PHE A 322 13.59 -10.39 -24.59
C PHE A 322 13.81 -11.22 -25.85
N ARG A 323 12.87 -11.21 -26.80
CA ARG A 323 12.98 -11.99 -28.04
C ARG A 323 14.20 -11.59 -28.87
N LYS A 324 14.46 -10.29 -28.99
CA LYS A 324 15.61 -9.74 -29.72
C LYS A 324 16.94 -10.18 -29.10
N LEU A 325 17.06 -10.17 -27.78
CA LEU A 325 18.24 -10.64 -27.06
C LEU A 325 18.48 -12.13 -27.31
N ILE A 326 17.45 -12.97 -27.15
CA ILE A 326 17.59 -14.41 -27.35
C ILE A 326 17.94 -14.75 -28.81
N CYS A 327 17.26 -14.14 -29.79
CA CYS A 327 17.51 -14.40 -31.21
C CYS A 327 18.91 -13.93 -31.68
N GLY A 328 19.43 -12.86 -31.07
CA GLY A 328 20.75 -12.31 -31.34
C GLY A 328 21.89 -12.89 -30.48
N ALA A 329 21.57 -13.74 -29.50
CA ALA A 329 22.55 -14.29 -28.57
C ALA A 329 23.58 -15.16 -29.31
N PRO A 330 24.89 -14.95 -29.11
CA PRO A 330 25.89 -15.79 -29.77
C PRO A 330 25.83 -17.26 -29.32
N CYS A 331 25.40 -17.52 -28.08
CA CYS A 331 25.15 -18.85 -27.53
C CYS A 331 23.79 -19.44 -27.94
N ARG A 332 23.07 -18.86 -28.92
CA ARG A 332 21.73 -19.33 -29.33
C ARG A 332 21.64 -20.82 -29.65
N ARG A 333 22.73 -21.43 -30.13
CA ARG A 333 22.80 -22.87 -30.47
C ARG A 333 23.29 -23.76 -29.32
N ASP A 334 23.62 -23.20 -28.17
CA ASP A 334 24.00 -23.97 -26.98
C ASP A 334 22.76 -24.64 -26.37
N ALA A 335 22.85 -25.94 -26.09
CA ALA A 335 21.72 -26.70 -25.57
C ALA A 335 21.24 -26.18 -24.20
N ALA A 336 22.16 -25.84 -23.29
CA ALA A 336 21.80 -25.32 -21.98
C ALA A 336 21.15 -23.93 -22.08
N PHE A 337 21.63 -23.08 -22.98
CA PHE A 337 20.97 -21.81 -23.27
C PHE A 337 19.51 -22.01 -23.72
N GLN A 338 19.29 -22.90 -24.69
CA GLN A 338 17.97 -23.16 -25.24
C GLN A 338 17.00 -23.77 -24.22
N MET A 339 17.48 -24.69 -23.37
CA MET A 339 16.70 -25.23 -22.27
C MET A 339 16.18 -24.12 -21.35
N GLY A 340 17.06 -23.18 -20.97
CA GLY A 340 16.69 -22.04 -20.12
C GLY A 340 15.75 -21.04 -20.80
N VAL A 341 15.83 -20.90 -22.14
CA VAL A 341 14.88 -20.11 -22.93
C VAL A 341 13.50 -20.78 -22.96
N CYS A 342 13.43 -22.08 -23.21
CA CYS A 342 12.17 -22.82 -23.24
C CYS A 342 11.44 -22.71 -21.88
N GLN A 343 12.15 -22.80 -20.77
CA GLN A 343 11.57 -22.63 -19.43
C GLN A 343 10.96 -21.23 -19.26
N ARG A 344 11.71 -20.17 -19.58
CA ARG A 344 11.24 -18.78 -19.49
C ARG A 344 10.03 -18.51 -20.38
N LEU A 345 9.99 -19.09 -21.57
CA LEU A 345 8.83 -19.00 -22.45
C LEU A 345 7.60 -19.71 -21.87
N GLY A 346 7.80 -20.87 -21.23
CA GLY A 346 6.74 -21.55 -20.48
C GLY A 346 6.22 -20.69 -19.32
N ASP A 347 7.11 -20.06 -18.56
CA ASP A 347 6.75 -19.15 -17.46
C ASP A 347 5.96 -17.93 -17.96
N ILE A 348 6.38 -17.34 -19.09
CA ILE A 348 5.64 -16.24 -19.74
C ILE A 348 4.25 -16.71 -20.17
N ALA A 349 4.15 -17.88 -20.81
CA ALA A 349 2.88 -18.41 -21.31
C ALA A 349 1.85 -18.69 -20.20
N VAL A 350 2.28 -19.07 -18.99
CA VAL A 350 1.39 -19.30 -17.84
C VAL A 350 1.13 -18.03 -17.02
N GLY A 351 2.00 -17.03 -17.12
CA GLY A 351 1.95 -15.84 -16.26
C GLY A 351 0.75 -14.94 -16.53
N SER A 352 -0.19 -14.85 -15.57
CA SER A 352 -1.38 -13.98 -15.65
C SER A 352 -1.07 -12.48 -15.71
N LYS A 353 0.17 -12.08 -15.41
CA LYS A 353 0.65 -10.70 -15.57
C LYS A 353 0.79 -10.25 -17.02
N TRP A 354 0.89 -11.20 -17.96
CA TRP A 354 1.07 -10.95 -19.38
C TRP A 354 -0.28 -10.93 -20.10
N ASP A 355 -0.43 -10.08 -21.11
CA ASP A 355 -1.61 -10.07 -21.96
C ASP A 355 -1.72 -11.35 -22.82
N SER A 356 -2.86 -11.52 -23.51
CA SER A 356 -3.08 -12.71 -24.36
C SER A 356 -2.08 -12.78 -25.53
N GLU A 357 -1.74 -11.64 -26.13
CA GLU A 357 -0.88 -11.56 -27.31
C GLU A 357 0.55 -12.01 -26.99
N VAL A 358 1.12 -11.55 -25.88
CA VAL A 358 2.45 -11.94 -25.41
C VAL A 358 2.48 -13.43 -25.03
N ARG A 359 1.44 -13.94 -24.37
CA ARG A 359 1.35 -15.35 -24.01
C ARG A 359 1.26 -16.25 -25.24
N GLU A 360 0.44 -15.89 -26.22
CA GLU A 360 0.37 -16.56 -27.52
C GLU A 360 1.70 -16.45 -28.29
N GLY A 361 2.36 -15.30 -28.23
CA GLY A 361 3.68 -15.08 -28.79
C GLY A 361 4.75 -16.00 -28.18
N ALA A 362 4.70 -16.25 -26.87
CA ALA A 362 5.60 -17.18 -26.19
C ALA A 362 5.34 -18.63 -26.61
N ILE A 363 4.07 -19.04 -26.74
CA ILE A 363 3.66 -20.35 -27.26
C ILE A 363 4.16 -20.55 -28.70
N ALA A 364 3.95 -19.56 -29.56
CA ALA A 364 4.43 -19.59 -30.94
C ALA A 364 5.97 -19.71 -31.01
N PHE A 365 6.67 -19.02 -30.10
CA PHE A 365 8.13 -19.05 -30.07
C PHE A 365 8.67 -20.41 -29.60
N LEU A 366 8.02 -21.08 -28.66
CA LEU A 366 8.32 -22.48 -28.32
C LEU A 366 8.16 -23.41 -29.54
N GLY A 367 7.12 -23.20 -30.35
CA GLY A 367 6.92 -23.90 -31.62
C GLY A 367 8.06 -23.64 -32.63
N GLU A 368 8.52 -22.39 -32.73
CA GLU A 368 9.64 -22.02 -33.60
C GLU A 368 10.93 -22.76 -33.19
N ILE A 369 11.24 -22.81 -31.88
CA ILE A 369 12.40 -23.53 -31.35
C ILE A 369 12.29 -25.01 -31.69
N TYR A 370 11.10 -25.62 -31.66
CA TYR A 370 10.89 -27.02 -32.05
C TYR A 370 11.08 -27.25 -33.57
N ARG A 371 10.47 -26.42 -34.42
CA ARG A 371 10.44 -26.61 -35.88
C ARG A 371 11.76 -26.27 -36.56
N ASN A 372 12.35 -25.13 -36.22
CA ASN A 372 13.43 -24.54 -37.02
C ASN A 372 14.82 -25.01 -36.60
N ASP A 373 15.21 -26.18 -37.10
CA ASP A 373 16.52 -26.78 -36.80
C ASP A 373 17.70 -25.98 -37.38
N THR A 374 17.47 -25.17 -38.41
CA THR A 374 18.53 -24.32 -38.98
C THR A 374 18.91 -23.18 -38.02
N ALA A 375 17.92 -22.61 -37.32
CA ALA A 375 18.15 -21.53 -36.36
C ALA A 375 18.57 -22.06 -34.98
N TRP A 376 17.94 -23.16 -34.53
CA TRP A 376 17.99 -23.67 -33.15
C TRP A 376 18.67 -25.03 -33.00
N GLY A 377 19.14 -25.68 -34.07
CA GLY A 377 19.82 -26.97 -33.97
C GLY A 377 18.89 -28.16 -33.75
N HIS A 378 19.51 -29.34 -33.54
CA HIS A 378 18.85 -30.65 -33.57
C HIS A 378 18.85 -31.36 -32.21
N GLU A 379 19.19 -30.66 -31.12
CA GLU A 379 19.31 -31.26 -29.78
C GLU A 379 17.97 -31.82 -29.29
N ILE A 380 17.90 -33.15 -29.13
CA ILE A 380 16.65 -33.87 -28.87
C ILE A 380 16.05 -33.46 -27.51
N THR A 381 16.89 -33.24 -26.50
CA THR A 381 16.47 -32.84 -25.14
C THR A 381 15.77 -31.48 -25.13
N VAL A 382 16.25 -30.53 -25.94
CA VAL A 382 15.62 -29.21 -26.10
C VAL A 382 14.26 -29.34 -26.77
N LYS A 383 14.17 -30.12 -27.86
CA LYS A 383 12.91 -30.36 -28.56
C LYS A 383 11.89 -31.06 -27.66
N GLN A 384 12.36 -32.01 -26.86
CA GLN A 384 11.56 -32.72 -25.87
C GLN A 384 11.00 -31.77 -24.82
N LEU A 385 11.83 -30.87 -24.26
CA LEU A 385 11.37 -29.88 -23.28
C LEU A 385 10.34 -28.93 -23.89
N ALA A 386 10.63 -28.35 -25.06
CA ALA A 386 9.71 -27.44 -25.73
C ALA A 386 8.34 -28.10 -25.98
N LEU A 387 8.34 -29.35 -26.44
CA LEU A 387 7.12 -30.12 -26.68
C LEU A 387 6.38 -30.46 -25.39
N ASN A 388 7.09 -30.86 -24.33
CA ASN A 388 6.49 -31.15 -23.02
C ASN A 388 5.79 -29.91 -22.43
N ILE A 389 6.42 -28.73 -22.52
CA ILE A 389 5.83 -27.46 -22.08
C ILE A 389 4.56 -27.16 -22.87
N LEU A 390 4.60 -27.29 -24.20
CA LEU A 390 3.42 -27.08 -25.06
C LEU A 390 2.28 -28.06 -24.74
N MET A 391 2.59 -29.34 -24.52
CA MET A 391 1.61 -30.35 -24.08
C MET A 391 1.02 -30.00 -22.71
N GLN A 392 1.85 -29.54 -21.76
CA GLN A 392 1.40 -29.08 -20.44
C GLN A 392 0.46 -27.88 -20.56
N LEU A 393 0.81 -26.86 -21.34
CA LEU A 393 -0.05 -25.69 -21.60
C LEU A 393 -1.38 -26.08 -22.24
N SER A 394 -1.38 -27.06 -23.16
CA SER A 394 -2.60 -27.53 -23.85
C SER A 394 -3.62 -28.24 -22.93
N SER A 395 -3.17 -28.67 -21.74
CA SER A 395 -3.95 -29.41 -20.75
C SER A 395 -4.55 -28.56 -19.63
N GLN A 396 -4.26 -27.26 -19.56
CA GLN A 396 -4.75 -26.36 -18.51
C GLN A 396 -6.20 -25.86 -18.77
N SER A 397 -6.64 -24.77 -18.13
CA SER A 397 -7.92 -24.05 -18.38
C SER A 397 -7.68 -22.55 -18.69
N GLY A 398 -8.23 -22.01 -19.80
CA GLY A 398 -7.88 -20.67 -20.36
C GLY A 398 -8.11 -20.55 -21.90
N GLY A 399 -7.98 -19.35 -22.49
CA GLY A 399 -8.16 -19.09 -23.94
C GLY A 399 -6.90 -19.36 -24.78
N GLU A 400 -5.72 -19.18 -24.17
CA GLU A 400 -4.37 -19.41 -24.72
C GLU A 400 -4.11 -20.91 -24.98
N ILE A 401 -4.96 -21.74 -24.39
CA ILE A 401 -5.04 -23.19 -24.58
C ILE A 401 -5.37 -23.54 -26.02
N GLN A 402 -6.19 -22.74 -26.69
CA GLN A 402 -6.52 -23.04 -28.08
C GLN A 402 -5.30 -22.87 -28.99
N ALA A 403 -4.46 -21.87 -28.71
CA ALA A 403 -3.18 -21.68 -29.41
C ALA A 403 -2.23 -22.87 -29.13
N ALA A 404 -2.07 -23.27 -27.86
CA ALA A 404 -1.24 -24.41 -27.50
C ALA A 404 -1.76 -25.74 -28.09
N ARG A 405 -3.08 -25.99 -28.04
CA ARG A 405 -3.71 -27.21 -28.61
C ARG A 405 -3.54 -27.29 -30.12
N THR A 406 -3.80 -26.19 -30.82
CA THR A 406 -3.62 -26.10 -32.28
C THR A 406 -2.16 -26.39 -32.62
N LEU A 407 -1.22 -25.73 -31.94
CA LEU A 407 0.21 -25.92 -32.18
C LEU A 407 0.66 -27.35 -31.91
N VAL A 408 0.26 -27.96 -30.79
CA VAL A 408 0.59 -29.36 -30.46
C VAL A 408 0.06 -30.32 -31.54
N GLN A 409 -1.15 -30.09 -32.05
CA GLN A 409 -1.71 -30.90 -33.15
C GLN A 409 -0.92 -30.73 -34.45
N GLU A 410 -0.51 -29.50 -34.80
CA GLU A 410 0.33 -29.25 -35.97
C GLU A 410 1.69 -29.94 -35.87
N LEU A 411 2.28 -29.95 -34.67
CA LEU A 411 3.59 -30.57 -34.41
C LEU A 411 3.59 -32.10 -34.53
N GLN A 412 2.43 -32.75 -34.51
CA GLN A 412 2.31 -34.20 -34.67
C GLN A 412 2.91 -34.70 -36.00
N ASN A 413 2.76 -33.92 -37.07
CA ASN A 413 3.20 -34.27 -38.41
C ASN A 413 4.43 -33.45 -38.86
N ASP A 414 5.05 -32.68 -37.95
CA ASP A 414 6.14 -31.76 -38.26
C ASP A 414 7.51 -32.47 -38.21
N GLY A 415 8.27 -32.32 -39.31
CA GLY A 415 9.62 -32.88 -39.46
C GLY A 415 9.67 -34.37 -39.86
N GLY A 416 10.89 -34.93 -39.82
CA GLY A 416 11.15 -36.33 -40.19
C GLY A 416 10.89 -37.35 -39.07
N ASP A 417 11.15 -38.63 -39.35
CA ASP A 417 10.83 -39.78 -38.48
C ASP A 417 11.27 -39.61 -37.02
N LYS A 418 12.42 -38.94 -36.78
CA LYS A 418 12.95 -38.68 -35.44
C LYS A 418 12.05 -37.75 -34.61
N LYS A 419 11.51 -36.68 -35.19
CA LYS A 419 10.61 -35.73 -34.50
C LYS A 419 9.24 -36.36 -34.25
N GLN A 420 8.75 -37.14 -35.21
CA GLN A 420 7.49 -37.88 -35.06
C GLN A 420 7.61 -38.97 -33.98
N ALA A 421 8.74 -39.69 -33.92
CA ALA A 421 9.02 -40.64 -32.85
C ALA A 421 9.07 -39.93 -31.48
N LEU A 422 9.78 -38.79 -31.39
CA LEU A 422 9.83 -37.99 -30.17
C LEU A 422 8.44 -37.54 -29.71
N TYR A 423 7.59 -37.09 -30.64
CA TYR A 423 6.22 -36.69 -30.35
C TYR A 423 5.39 -37.85 -29.75
N ARG A 424 5.48 -39.05 -30.34
CA ARG A 424 4.82 -40.25 -29.80
C ARG A 424 5.33 -40.59 -28.40
N THR A 425 6.64 -40.59 -28.20
CA THR A 425 7.26 -40.85 -26.89
C THR A 425 6.80 -39.84 -25.82
N CYS A 426 6.75 -38.54 -26.13
CA CYS A 426 6.30 -37.53 -25.17
C CYS A 426 4.81 -37.69 -24.82
N ARG A 427 3.98 -38.10 -25.79
CA ARG A 427 2.57 -38.36 -25.59
C ARG A 427 2.31 -39.63 -24.75
N GLU A 428 3.11 -40.68 -24.96
CA GLU A 428 2.97 -41.98 -24.30
C GLU A 428 3.57 -42.01 -22.88
N SER A 429 4.63 -41.24 -22.63
CA SER A 429 5.34 -41.21 -21.34
C SER A 429 4.55 -40.52 -20.21
N GLY A 430 3.35 -40.00 -20.51
CA GLY A 430 2.57 -39.14 -19.61
C GLY A 430 3.21 -37.75 -19.45
N LEU A 431 2.41 -36.75 -19.06
CA LEU A 431 2.93 -35.42 -18.74
C LEU A 431 3.88 -35.52 -17.54
N ARG A 432 5.19 -35.50 -17.79
CA ARG A 432 6.14 -35.17 -16.74
C ARG A 432 5.85 -33.72 -16.33
N SER A 433 5.35 -33.53 -15.11
CA SER A 433 4.99 -32.21 -14.59
C SER A 433 6.27 -31.41 -14.33
N HIS A 434 6.70 -30.61 -15.30
CA HIS A 434 7.79 -29.68 -15.09
C HIS A 434 7.17 -28.49 -14.34
N PRO A 435 7.74 -28.04 -13.22
CA PRO A 435 7.20 -26.89 -12.51
C PRO A 435 7.48 -25.64 -13.34
N LEU A 436 6.48 -25.21 -14.11
CA LEU A 436 6.41 -23.83 -14.61
C LEU A 436 6.16 -22.92 -13.40
N LYS A 437 6.61 -21.67 -13.47
CA LYS A 437 6.22 -20.63 -12.51
C LYS A 437 4.73 -20.34 -12.70
N VAL A 438 3.89 -21.24 -12.20
CA VAL A 438 2.44 -21.02 -12.14
C VAL A 438 2.23 -19.74 -11.34
N ALA A 439 1.42 -18.84 -11.90
CA ALA A 439 1.05 -17.61 -11.22
C ALA A 439 0.60 -17.93 -9.79
N LEU A 440 0.93 -17.03 -8.86
CA LEU A 440 0.42 -17.13 -7.50
C LEU A 440 -1.11 -17.38 -7.53
N PRO A 441 -1.64 -18.28 -6.69
CA PRO A 441 -3.05 -18.65 -6.74
C PRO A 441 -3.96 -17.42 -6.78
N ALA A 442 -5.06 -17.52 -7.54
CA ALA A 442 -6.07 -16.46 -7.58
C ALA A 442 -6.56 -16.16 -6.15
N MET A 443 -6.60 -14.88 -5.79
CA MET A 443 -7.10 -14.44 -4.49
C MET A 443 -8.58 -14.85 -4.37
N ALA A 444 -8.93 -15.47 -3.24
CA ALA A 444 -10.31 -15.85 -2.94
C ALA A 444 -10.66 -15.40 -1.52
N SER A 445 -11.86 -14.83 -1.36
CA SER A 445 -12.34 -14.26 -0.10
C SER A 445 -12.65 -15.33 0.98
N PRO A 446 -12.45 -15.01 2.27
CA PRO A 446 -11.90 -13.76 2.80
C PRO A 446 -10.37 -13.71 2.77
N SER A 447 -9.82 -12.61 2.25
CA SER A 447 -8.37 -12.33 2.24
C SER A 447 -7.85 -11.89 3.62
N LEU A 448 -6.52 -11.85 3.82
CA LEU A 448 -5.92 -11.20 4.99
C LEU A 448 -6.35 -9.73 5.08
N LEU A 449 -6.37 -9.04 3.94
CA LEU A 449 -6.86 -7.66 3.87
C LEU A 449 -8.34 -7.56 4.27
N ASP A 450 -9.20 -8.49 3.83
CA ASP A 450 -10.61 -8.52 4.26
C ASP A 450 -10.71 -8.70 5.78
N ARG A 451 -9.96 -9.64 6.36
CA ARG A 451 -9.94 -9.86 7.82
C ARG A 451 -9.51 -8.60 8.59
N VAL A 452 -8.58 -7.83 8.04
CA VAL A 452 -8.11 -6.57 8.63
C VAL A 452 -9.16 -5.47 8.48
N GLN A 453 -9.73 -5.29 7.27
CA GLN A 453 -10.74 -4.29 6.98
C GLN A 453 -12.12 -4.61 7.61
N GLU A 454 -12.38 -5.85 7.99
CA GLU A 454 -13.59 -6.29 8.71
C GLU A 454 -13.55 -5.99 10.20
N ARG A 455 -12.38 -5.66 10.77
CA ARG A 455 -12.35 -4.97 12.07
C ARG A 455 -13.04 -3.62 11.84
N LEU A 456 -14.13 -3.37 12.57
CA LEU A 456 -14.93 -2.14 12.45
C LEU A 456 -14.10 -0.90 12.79
N ASP A 457 -13.30 -0.43 11.82
CA ASP A 457 -12.55 0.81 11.94
C ASP A 457 -13.51 1.98 11.74
N VAL A 458 -14.04 2.47 12.85
CA VAL A 458 -14.86 3.67 12.90
C VAL A 458 -14.02 4.93 12.69
N GLU A 459 -12.69 4.86 12.82
CA GLU A 459 -11.81 6.04 12.77
C GLU A 459 -11.81 6.67 11.38
N GLY A 460 -11.79 5.87 10.31
CA GLY A 460 -11.90 6.38 8.94
C GLY A 460 -13.16 7.23 8.72
N GLN A 461 -14.32 6.75 9.19
CA GLN A 461 -15.58 7.49 9.08
C GLN A 461 -15.61 8.74 9.99
N ILE A 462 -15.00 8.68 11.18
CA ILE A 462 -14.85 9.86 12.04
C ILE A 462 -13.98 10.93 11.36
N ARG A 463 -12.89 10.53 10.68
CA ARG A 463 -12.03 11.44 9.90
C ARG A 463 -12.79 12.06 8.74
N HIS A 464 -13.62 11.29 8.04
CA HIS A 464 -14.51 11.81 7.01
C HIS A 464 -15.45 12.89 7.56
N LEU A 465 -16.15 12.59 8.66
CA LEU A 465 -17.00 13.55 9.36
C LEU A 465 -16.23 14.82 9.76
N ARG A 466 -15.03 14.67 10.35
CA ARG A 466 -14.15 15.80 10.72
C ARG A 466 -13.84 16.69 9.51
N ARG A 467 -13.40 16.10 8.39
CA ARG A 467 -13.07 16.85 7.17
C ARG A 467 -14.29 17.57 6.61
N GLN A 468 -15.45 16.90 6.59
CA GLN A 468 -16.71 17.52 6.17
C GLN A 468 -17.04 18.74 7.04
N ARG A 469 -16.99 18.60 8.37
CA ARG A 469 -17.28 19.69 9.31
C ARG A 469 -16.32 20.87 9.20
N LEU A 470 -15.03 20.61 9.03
CA LEU A 470 -14.03 21.67 8.87
C LEU A 470 -14.13 22.37 7.49
N ARG A 471 -14.62 21.68 6.45
CA ARG A 471 -14.84 22.25 5.11
C ARG A 471 -16.10 23.10 5.00
N GLU A 472 -17.12 22.89 5.83
CA GLU A 472 -18.36 23.68 5.88
C GLU A 472 -18.15 25.15 6.32
N GLN A 473 -16.91 25.67 6.28
CA GLN A 473 -16.56 27.05 6.54
C GLN A 473 -17.44 28.02 5.75
N THR A 474 -18.21 28.81 6.49
CA THR A 474 -18.70 30.10 6.00
C THR A 474 -17.65 31.13 6.38
N LYS A 475 -17.23 32.00 5.45
CA LYS A 475 -16.41 33.19 5.76
C LYS A 475 -17.25 34.18 6.59
N SER A 476 -17.56 33.84 7.83
CA SER A 476 -18.35 34.67 8.73
C SER A 476 -17.45 35.31 9.78
N VAL A 477 -17.74 36.57 10.11
CA VAL A 477 -17.11 37.28 11.23
C VAL A 477 -17.45 36.54 12.53
N TYR A 478 -16.44 36.27 13.36
CA TYR A 478 -16.62 35.66 14.66
C TYR A 478 -15.95 36.51 15.74
N ILE A 479 -16.75 36.93 16.70
CA ILE A 479 -16.29 37.63 17.90
C ILE A 479 -16.63 36.74 19.09
N GLN A 480 -15.64 36.52 19.96
CA GLN A 480 -15.81 35.69 21.14
C GLN A 480 -16.90 36.29 22.05
N PRO A 481 -18.01 35.58 22.31
CA PRO A 481 -19.08 36.11 23.14
C PRO A 481 -18.64 36.22 24.61
N GLN A 482 -19.12 37.27 25.27
CA GLN A 482 -19.05 37.40 26.72
C GLN A 482 -20.36 36.87 27.32
N ALA A 483 -20.27 36.29 28.51
CA ALA A 483 -21.43 35.73 29.19
C ALA A 483 -21.38 35.97 30.70
N ILE A 484 -22.55 35.89 31.33
CA ILE A 484 -22.72 35.87 32.79
C ILE A 484 -23.22 34.50 33.24
N ALA A 485 -23.09 34.18 34.53
CA ALA A 485 -23.29 32.81 35.02
C ALA A 485 -24.74 32.30 34.96
N ASN A 486 -25.73 33.19 34.98
CA ASN A 486 -27.16 32.88 34.90
C ASN A 486 -27.96 34.20 34.75
N LEU A 487 -29.27 34.11 34.58
CA LEU A 487 -30.16 35.27 34.38
C LEU A 487 -30.22 36.26 35.57
N GLN A 488 -29.73 35.86 36.75
CA GLN A 488 -29.74 36.68 37.97
C GLN A 488 -28.36 37.26 38.30
N ALA A 489 -27.32 36.87 37.54
CA ALA A 489 -25.97 37.34 37.77
C ALA A 489 -25.83 38.82 37.36
N ARG A 490 -24.90 39.52 38.02
CA ARG A 490 -24.62 40.93 37.73
C ARG A 490 -23.70 41.06 36.52
N ASP A 491 -23.85 42.16 35.79
CA ASP A 491 -23.08 42.47 34.59
C ASP A 491 -21.57 42.67 34.82
N ASP A 492 -21.14 42.94 36.05
CA ASP A 492 -19.72 43.04 36.44
C ASP A 492 -19.03 41.66 36.55
N THR A 493 -19.77 40.57 36.37
CA THR A 493 -19.26 39.17 36.44
C THR A 493 -19.09 38.51 35.07
N ARG A 494 -18.95 39.31 34.01
CA ARG A 494 -18.76 38.82 32.63
C ARG A 494 -17.48 37.99 32.49
N PHE A 495 -17.56 36.95 31.67
CA PHE A 495 -16.42 36.10 31.32
C PHE A 495 -16.46 35.67 29.85
N PRO A 496 -15.32 35.34 29.24
CA PRO A 496 -15.27 34.76 27.90
C PRO A 496 -15.98 33.40 27.87
N LEU A 497 -16.92 33.23 26.93
CA LEU A 497 -17.76 32.03 26.90
C LEU A 497 -16.98 30.76 26.55
N MET A 498 -16.01 30.84 25.63
CA MET A 498 -15.23 29.65 25.20
C MET A 498 -14.47 29.02 26.37
N GLU A 499 -13.71 29.82 27.12
CA GLU A 499 -12.95 29.36 28.29
C GLU A 499 -13.88 28.70 29.34
N LYS A 500 -15.08 29.26 29.53
CA LYS A 500 -16.05 28.70 30.46
C LYS A 500 -16.54 27.32 30.02
N VAL A 501 -16.76 27.14 28.72
CA VAL A 501 -17.19 25.86 28.13
C VAL A 501 -16.06 24.85 28.20
N GLU A 502 -14.82 25.22 27.90
CA GLU A 502 -13.65 24.34 28.05
C GLU A 502 -13.51 23.83 29.48
N HIS A 503 -13.62 24.72 30.47
CA HIS A 503 -13.59 24.32 31.88
C HIS A 503 -14.76 23.38 32.26
N PHE A 504 -15.93 23.56 31.63
CA PHE A 504 -17.04 22.60 31.77
C PHE A 504 -16.70 21.24 31.15
N LEU A 505 -16.07 21.21 29.97
CA LEU A 505 -15.65 19.99 29.28
C LEU A 505 -14.56 19.22 30.04
N GLU A 506 -13.83 19.85 30.94
CA GLU A 506 -12.88 19.20 31.86
C GLU A 506 -13.51 18.73 33.18
N SER A 507 -14.64 19.31 33.59
CA SER A 507 -15.29 19.01 34.89
C SER A 507 -16.14 17.73 34.90
N ASP A 508 -16.66 17.30 36.05
CA ASP A 508 -17.61 16.17 36.12
C ASP A 508 -19.06 16.52 35.72
N ARG A 509 -19.31 17.78 35.36
CA ARG A 509 -20.64 18.27 34.94
C ARG A 509 -21.05 17.62 33.61
N LYS A 510 -22.36 17.52 33.37
CA LYS A 510 -22.91 16.78 32.23
C LYS A 510 -23.62 17.66 31.21
N VAL A 511 -24.28 18.72 31.66
CA VAL A 511 -25.06 19.62 30.79
C VAL A 511 -24.61 21.07 30.97
N PHE A 512 -24.37 21.75 29.86
CA PHE A 512 -24.13 23.18 29.79
C PHE A 512 -25.27 23.85 29.02
N LEU A 513 -26.07 24.67 29.69
CA LEU A 513 -27.17 25.42 29.10
C LEU A 513 -26.69 26.81 28.70
N LEU A 514 -26.71 27.08 27.40
CA LEU A 514 -26.35 28.36 26.81
C LEU A 514 -27.62 29.17 26.50
N LEU A 515 -27.83 30.25 27.25
CA LEU A 515 -28.93 31.18 27.08
C LEU A 515 -28.46 32.45 26.37
N GLY A 516 -29.42 33.17 25.79
CA GLY A 516 -29.20 34.47 25.17
C GLY A 516 -30.42 34.89 24.37
N GLU A 517 -30.56 36.18 24.11
CA GLU A 517 -31.65 36.72 23.28
C GLU A 517 -31.60 36.19 21.84
N SER A 518 -32.69 36.38 21.10
CA SER A 518 -32.71 36.12 19.66
C SER A 518 -31.60 36.93 18.96
N GLY A 519 -30.84 36.30 18.07
CA GLY A 519 -29.72 36.97 17.37
C GLY A 519 -28.44 37.19 18.18
N ALA A 520 -28.39 36.78 19.46
CA ALA A 520 -27.21 36.96 20.33
C ALA A 520 -25.95 36.16 19.92
N GLY A 521 -25.99 35.36 18.84
CA GLY A 521 -24.83 34.61 18.35
C GLY A 521 -24.64 33.20 18.92
N LYS A 522 -25.66 32.60 19.57
CA LYS A 522 -25.62 31.23 20.12
C LYS A 522 -25.21 30.18 19.07
N SER A 523 -25.89 30.16 17.92
CA SER A 523 -25.59 29.21 16.83
C SER A 523 -24.20 29.42 16.24
N THR A 524 -23.75 30.68 16.13
CA THR A 524 -22.40 31.02 15.66
C THR A 524 -21.35 30.49 16.63
N PHE A 525 -21.56 30.69 17.94
CA PHE A 525 -20.68 30.13 18.98
C PHE A 525 -20.64 28.60 18.93
N ASN A 526 -21.79 27.93 18.79
CA ASN A 526 -21.88 26.47 18.74
C ASN A 526 -21.10 25.87 17.56
N ARG A 527 -21.16 26.50 16.37
CA ARG A 527 -20.38 26.08 15.21
C ARG A 527 -18.88 26.28 15.42
N GLU A 528 -18.50 27.41 16.00
CA GLU A 528 -17.10 27.72 16.28
C GLU A 528 -16.51 26.78 17.34
N LEU A 529 -17.29 26.44 18.36
CA LEU A 529 -16.92 25.43 19.34
C LEU A 529 -16.73 24.06 18.69
N GLU A 530 -17.63 23.62 17.82
CA GLU A 530 -17.47 22.35 17.10
C GLU A 530 -16.16 22.33 16.30
N ARG A 531 -15.85 23.42 15.59
CA ARG A 531 -14.61 23.60 14.84
C ARG A 531 -13.38 23.48 15.75
N HIS A 532 -13.35 24.25 16.84
CA HIS A 532 -12.26 24.25 17.80
C HIS A 532 -11.99 22.83 18.35
N LEU A 533 -13.06 22.10 18.70
CA LEU A 533 -12.95 20.73 19.19
C LEU A 533 -12.49 19.74 18.11
N TRP A 534 -12.90 19.92 16.85
CA TRP A 534 -12.42 19.10 15.73
C TRP A 534 -10.94 19.37 15.39
N GLU A 535 -10.46 20.59 15.57
CA GLU A 535 -9.04 20.93 15.39
C GLU A 535 -8.17 20.26 16.46
N ALA A 536 -8.66 20.24 17.71
CA ALA A 536 -8.00 19.58 18.83
C ALA A 536 -8.12 18.03 18.81
N TYR A 537 -9.01 17.48 17.98
CA TYR A 537 -9.29 16.04 17.93
C TYR A 537 -8.05 15.21 17.58
N LYS A 538 -7.83 14.14 18.35
CA LYS A 538 -6.83 13.08 18.10
C LYS A 538 -7.51 11.73 18.05
N LYS A 539 -6.90 10.75 17.38
CA LYS A 539 -7.39 9.36 17.29
C LYS A 539 -7.78 8.83 18.67
N GLY A 540 -9.01 8.35 18.81
CA GLY A 540 -9.54 7.88 20.10
C GLY A 540 -10.11 8.95 21.04
N GLY A 541 -10.01 10.23 20.67
CA GLY A 541 -10.51 11.35 21.46
C GLY A 541 -12.04 11.46 21.50
N VAL A 542 -12.52 12.47 22.22
CA VAL A 542 -13.94 12.81 22.32
C VAL A 542 -14.45 13.37 20.99
N ILE A 543 -15.57 12.85 20.50
CA ILE A 543 -16.13 13.19 19.19
C ILE A 543 -17.10 14.39 19.35
N PRO A 544 -16.81 15.56 18.75
CA PRO A 544 -17.75 16.68 18.69
C PRO A 544 -18.89 16.35 17.72
N LEU A 545 -20.12 16.66 18.09
CA LEU A 545 -21.27 16.43 17.21
C LEU A 545 -22.28 17.56 17.33
N HIS A 546 -22.27 18.48 16.36
CA HIS A 546 -23.29 19.51 16.25
C HIS A 546 -24.60 18.95 15.68
N ILE A 547 -25.68 19.21 16.41
CA ILE A 547 -27.05 18.79 16.13
C ILE A 547 -27.94 20.03 16.17
N SER A 548 -28.49 20.40 15.02
CA SER A 548 -29.54 21.43 14.96
C SER A 548 -30.89 20.78 15.30
N LEU A 549 -31.40 21.06 16.49
CA LEU A 549 -32.62 20.44 17.03
C LEU A 549 -33.86 20.68 16.15
N PRO A 550 -34.07 21.85 15.52
CA PRO A 550 -35.21 22.08 14.62
C PRO A 550 -35.19 21.20 13.37
N THR A 551 -34.00 20.72 12.97
CA THR A 551 -33.82 19.93 11.74
C THR A 551 -33.92 18.41 11.97
N ILE A 552 -33.98 17.97 13.22
CA ILE A 552 -34.08 16.55 13.57
C ILE A 552 -35.53 16.20 13.91
N ASP A 553 -36.07 15.20 13.23
CA ASP A 553 -37.36 14.61 13.61
C ASP A 553 -37.26 13.93 14.99
N LYS A 554 -38.15 14.29 15.92
CA LYS A 554 -38.24 13.75 17.28
C LYS A 554 -36.89 13.65 17.99
N PRO A 555 -36.27 14.78 18.37
CA PRO A 555 -34.95 14.81 18.99
C PRO A 555 -34.92 14.15 20.39
N GLU A 556 -36.06 13.86 21.00
CA GLU A 556 -36.17 13.07 22.22
C GLU A 556 -35.79 11.59 22.04
N HIS A 557 -35.66 11.12 20.79
CA HIS A 557 -35.38 9.73 20.44
C HIS A 557 -34.21 9.60 19.46
N ASP A 558 -33.17 8.89 19.88
CA ASP A 558 -32.02 8.45 19.05
C ASP A 558 -31.36 9.58 18.23
N MET A 559 -31.31 10.80 18.76
CA MET A 559 -30.82 11.95 18.00
C MET A 559 -29.38 11.78 17.50
N ILE A 560 -28.51 11.14 18.30
CA ILE A 560 -27.11 10.88 17.97
C ILE A 560 -27.03 9.91 16.79
N ALA A 561 -27.76 8.79 16.86
CA ALA A 561 -27.79 7.79 15.79
C ALA A 561 -28.38 8.38 14.50
N LYS A 562 -29.45 9.20 14.59
CA LYS A 562 -30.03 9.90 13.43
C LYS A 562 -29.01 10.83 12.77
N GLN A 563 -28.26 11.60 13.58
CA GLN A 563 -27.23 12.49 13.07
C GLN A 563 -26.07 11.71 12.43
N LEU A 564 -25.63 10.61 13.03
CA LEU A 564 -24.58 9.75 12.49
C LEU A 564 -25.00 9.06 11.18
N ARG A 565 -26.26 8.62 11.05
CA ARG A 565 -26.79 8.09 9.77
C ARG A 565 -26.80 9.14 8.68
N LYS A 566 -27.11 10.39 9.01
CA LYS A 566 -27.02 11.52 8.07
C LYS A 566 -25.58 11.79 7.62
N ALA A 567 -24.60 11.41 8.45
CA ALA A 567 -23.18 11.41 8.13
C ALA A 567 -22.68 10.04 7.60
N GLU A 568 -23.58 9.20 7.08
CA GLU A 568 -23.27 7.95 6.36
C GLU A 568 -22.66 6.81 7.21
N PHE A 569 -22.76 6.89 8.54
CA PHE A 569 -22.35 5.77 9.41
C PHE A 569 -23.34 4.59 9.32
N THR A 570 -22.80 3.38 9.23
CA THR A 570 -23.57 2.13 9.22
C THR A 570 -24.02 1.71 10.63
N GLU A 571 -25.07 0.87 10.74
CA GLU A 571 -25.56 0.39 12.04
C GLU A 571 -24.50 -0.32 12.90
N PRO A 572 -23.60 -1.18 12.37
CA PRO A 572 -22.50 -1.74 13.16
C PRO A 572 -21.54 -0.67 13.69
N GLN A 573 -21.19 0.32 12.88
CA GLN A 573 -20.33 1.43 13.29
C GLN A 573 -21.00 2.28 14.38
N ILE A 574 -22.30 2.56 14.25
CA ILE A 574 -23.07 3.30 15.27
C ILE A 574 -23.07 2.54 16.61
N ARG A 575 -23.22 1.21 16.59
CA ARG A 575 -23.13 0.40 17.82
C ARG A 575 -21.74 0.43 18.44
N GLU A 576 -20.70 0.31 17.62
CA GLU A 576 -19.30 0.43 18.05
C GLU A 576 -19.04 1.79 18.72
N LEU A 577 -19.46 2.88 18.06
CA LEU A 577 -19.35 4.24 18.60
C LEU A 577 -20.10 4.38 19.93
N LYS A 578 -21.31 3.81 20.03
CA LYS A 578 -22.14 3.87 21.23
C LYS A 578 -21.51 3.15 22.42
N LEU A 579 -20.83 2.03 22.19
CA LEU A 579 -20.21 1.21 23.24
C LEU A 579 -18.83 1.71 23.67
N HIS A 580 -18.05 2.28 22.74
CA HIS A 580 -16.62 2.51 22.95
C HIS A 580 -16.17 3.96 22.84
N ARG A 581 -17.03 4.90 22.43
CA ARG A 581 -16.63 6.30 22.20
C ARG A 581 -17.43 7.27 23.05
N THR A 582 -16.83 8.43 23.26
CA THR A 582 -17.40 9.54 24.05
C THR A 582 -17.68 10.72 23.13
N PHE A 583 -18.79 11.42 23.37
CA PHE A 583 -19.24 12.54 22.56
C PHE A 583 -19.30 13.85 23.35
N THR A 584 -19.05 14.96 22.64
CA THR A 584 -19.49 16.30 23.05
C THR A 584 -20.61 16.72 22.11
N LEU A 585 -21.85 16.67 22.60
CA LEU A 585 -23.03 17.02 21.83
C LEU A 585 -23.26 18.52 21.91
N ILE A 586 -23.39 19.16 20.76
CA ILE A 586 -23.70 20.58 20.65
C ILE A 586 -25.09 20.70 20.04
N CYS A 587 -26.10 20.79 20.90
CA CYS A 587 -27.51 20.81 20.54
C CYS A 587 -28.00 22.26 20.39
N ASP A 588 -28.27 22.68 19.16
CA ASP A 588 -28.61 24.07 18.83
C ASP A 588 -30.11 24.26 18.59
N GLY A 589 -30.71 25.27 19.25
CA GLY A 589 -32.07 25.73 18.99
C GLY A 589 -33.17 24.94 19.71
N TYR A 590 -33.07 24.75 21.03
CA TYR A 590 -34.09 24.01 21.78
C TYR A 590 -35.48 24.66 21.70
N ASP A 591 -35.54 26.00 21.77
CA ASP A 591 -36.78 26.80 21.70
C ASP A 591 -37.50 26.74 20.33
N GLU A 592 -36.78 26.38 19.28
CA GLU A 592 -37.29 26.27 17.91
C GLU A 592 -37.78 24.84 17.58
N SER A 593 -37.67 23.92 18.54
CA SER A 593 -38.24 22.58 18.44
C SER A 593 -39.58 22.51 19.18
N PRO A 594 -40.55 21.69 18.73
CA PRO A 594 -41.82 21.49 19.45
C PRO A 594 -41.66 20.72 20.79
N GLN A 595 -40.44 20.65 21.34
CA GLN A 595 -40.08 19.79 22.44
C GLN A 595 -40.33 20.43 23.81
N ILE A 596 -41.06 19.73 24.66
CA ILE A 596 -41.30 20.13 26.06
C ILE A 596 -40.45 19.28 27.03
N ARG A 597 -39.81 18.21 26.53
CA ARG A 597 -39.09 17.20 27.32
C ARG A 597 -37.59 17.46 27.40
N ASN A 598 -37.01 17.01 28.51
CA ASN A 598 -35.57 17.01 28.73
C ASN A 598 -34.86 15.99 27.82
N ILE A 599 -34.12 16.52 26.83
CA ILE A 599 -33.46 15.73 25.78
C ILE A 599 -32.35 14.83 26.34
N TYR A 600 -31.68 15.27 27.41
CA TYR A 600 -30.63 14.49 28.07
C TYR A 600 -31.21 13.19 28.65
N THR A 601 -32.32 13.30 29.40
CA THR A 601 -32.95 12.14 30.04
C THR A 601 -33.70 11.28 29.04
N SER A 602 -34.37 11.87 28.04
CA SER A 602 -35.12 11.13 27.04
C SER A 602 -34.23 10.26 26.15
N ASN A 603 -33.03 10.75 25.80
CA ASN A 603 -32.00 9.99 25.07
C ASN A 603 -31.14 9.10 25.98
N ARG A 604 -31.46 9.03 27.28
CA ARG A 604 -30.78 8.18 28.27
C ARG A 604 -29.25 8.35 28.30
N LEU A 605 -28.78 9.58 28.11
CA LEU A 605 -27.35 9.85 28.05
C LEU A 605 -26.67 9.45 29.37
N ASN A 606 -25.50 8.81 29.26
CA ASN A 606 -24.70 8.30 30.37
C ASN A 606 -25.39 7.23 31.24
N GLN A 607 -26.39 6.52 30.71
CA GLN A 607 -26.93 5.31 31.35
C GLN A 607 -26.17 4.04 30.90
N PRO A 608 -26.19 2.94 31.67
CA PRO A 608 -25.51 1.70 31.29
C PRO A 608 -26.00 1.17 29.93
N GLY A 609 -25.07 0.98 28.98
CA GLY A 609 -25.36 0.52 27.61
C GLY A 609 -25.85 1.62 26.65
N GLU A 610 -25.90 2.87 27.09
CA GLU A 610 -26.30 4.03 26.30
C GLU A 610 -25.11 4.96 26.01
N TRP A 611 -25.34 6.02 25.21
CA TRP A 611 -24.29 6.94 24.76
C TRP A 611 -23.57 7.64 25.93
N ASN A 612 -22.23 7.63 25.91
CA ASN A 612 -21.41 8.43 26.82
C ASN A 612 -21.20 9.84 26.23
N ALA A 613 -21.77 10.86 26.86
CA ALA A 613 -21.75 12.20 26.29
C ALA A 613 -21.85 13.33 27.32
N LYS A 614 -21.14 14.43 27.04
CA LYS A 614 -21.49 15.75 27.59
C LYS A 614 -22.38 16.49 26.60
N MET A 615 -23.31 17.28 27.10
CA MET A 615 -24.26 18.02 26.27
C MET A 615 -24.15 19.52 26.52
N ILE A 616 -24.00 20.27 25.45
CA ILE A 616 -24.10 21.73 25.40
C ILE A 616 -25.38 22.01 24.63
N ILE A 617 -26.31 22.74 25.24
CA ILE A 617 -27.63 22.98 24.67
C ILE A 617 -27.95 24.47 24.67
N SER A 618 -28.33 25.01 23.51
CA SER A 618 -28.69 26.42 23.37
C SER A 618 -30.21 26.63 23.42
N CYS A 619 -30.63 27.73 24.04
CA CYS A 619 -32.04 28.12 24.12
C CYS A 619 -32.17 29.66 24.20
N ARG A 620 -33.26 30.21 23.66
CA ARG A 620 -33.62 31.62 23.86
C ARG A 620 -33.94 31.93 25.33
N SER A 621 -33.41 33.04 25.83
CA SER A 621 -33.68 33.52 27.21
C SER A 621 -35.16 33.84 27.42
N GLU A 622 -35.90 34.17 26.36
CA GLU A 622 -37.32 34.52 26.40
C GLU A 622 -38.22 33.26 26.48
N TYR A 623 -37.67 32.09 26.13
CA TYR A 623 -38.39 30.82 26.12
C TYR A 623 -38.37 30.10 27.49
N VAL A 624 -37.55 30.59 28.43
CA VAL A 624 -37.38 30.00 29.75
C VAL A 624 -38.31 30.65 30.79
N GLY A 625 -39.33 29.91 31.23
CA GLY A 625 -40.21 30.29 32.35
C GLY A 625 -39.58 29.99 33.72
N ALA A 626 -40.29 30.26 34.83
CA ALA A 626 -39.73 30.15 36.19
C ALA A 626 -39.07 28.80 36.53
N ASP A 627 -39.61 27.68 36.02
CA ASP A 627 -39.14 26.31 36.31
C ASP A 627 -38.40 25.66 35.12
N TYR A 628 -37.76 26.46 34.27
CA TYR A 628 -37.15 25.96 33.04
C TYR A 628 -36.03 24.94 33.26
N ARG A 629 -35.35 24.98 34.41
CA ARG A 629 -34.16 24.15 34.68
C ARG A 629 -34.48 22.67 34.66
N ASP A 630 -35.71 22.28 35.01
CA ASP A 630 -36.16 20.87 34.99
C ASP A 630 -36.10 20.26 33.56
N ARG A 631 -36.20 21.11 32.54
CA ARG A 631 -36.07 20.70 31.13
C ARG A 631 -34.62 20.41 30.71
N PHE A 632 -33.63 20.77 31.52
CA PHE A 632 -32.21 20.64 31.18
C PHE A 632 -31.37 19.91 32.24
N GLN A 633 -31.86 19.80 33.48
CA GLN A 633 -31.14 19.13 34.55
C GLN A 633 -30.98 17.62 34.27
N PRO A 634 -29.77 17.07 34.37
CA PRO A 634 -29.56 15.63 34.32
C PRO A 634 -30.35 14.90 35.41
N GLY A 635 -31.12 13.89 35.01
CA GLY A 635 -31.85 13.01 35.93
C GLY A 635 -31.36 11.56 35.81
N ASP A 636 -31.40 10.82 36.92
CA ASP A 636 -31.11 9.38 36.96
C ASP A 636 -32.32 8.54 36.49
N ARG A 637 -32.20 7.19 36.56
CA ARG A 637 -33.28 6.25 36.21
C ARG A 637 -34.55 6.43 37.07
N ASN A 638 -34.46 7.11 38.21
CA ASN A 638 -35.57 7.41 39.11
C ASN A 638 -36.05 8.87 38.98
N SER A 639 -35.57 9.59 37.95
CA SER A 639 -35.88 11.00 37.69
C SER A 639 -35.51 11.94 38.85
N ARG A 640 -34.53 11.57 39.70
CA ARG A 640 -33.97 12.51 40.66
C ARG A 640 -33.01 13.42 39.91
N ALA A 641 -33.43 14.67 39.71
CA ALA A 641 -32.60 15.69 39.13
C ALA A 641 -31.43 16.00 40.07
N ASP A 642 -30.22 16.10 39.50
CA ASP A 642 -29.04 16.60 40.23
C ASP A 642 -28.69 18.00 39.69
N PRO A 643 -29.12 19.08 40.40
CA PRO A 643 -28.83 20.45 40.00
C PRO A 643 -27.33 20.74 39.90
N ALA A 644 -26.49 19.95 40.57
CA ALA A 644 -25.06 20.08 40.48
C ALA A 644 -24.60 19.80 39.04
N LEU A 645 -25.16 18.83 38.32
CA LEU A 645 -24.64 18.42 37.02
C LEU A 645 -24.93 19.41 35.87
N LEU A 646 -25.77 20.42 36.12
CA LEU A 646 -26.12 21.49 35.20
C LEU A 646 -25.25 22.74 35.43
N ARG A 647 -24.68 23.28 34.34
CA ARG A 647 -24.08 24.61 34.30
C ARG A 647 -24.81 25.49 33.30
N GLU A 648 -24.76 26.80 33.55
CA GLU A 648 -25.48 27.81 32.78
C GLU A 648 -24.53 28.95 32.41
N ALA A 649 -24.81 29.57 31.28
CA ALA A 649 -24.25 30.85 30.89
C ALA A 649 -25.28 31.61 30.04
N VAL A 650 -25.37 32.93 30.23
CA VAL A 650 -26.22 33.82 29.43
C VAL A 650 -25.31 34.75 28.64
N ILE A 651 -25.39 34.71 27.31
CA ILE A 651 -24.66 35.63 26.44
C ILE A 651 -25.12 37.05 26.71
N THR A 652 -24.16 37.96 26.92
CA THR A 652 -24.43 39.39 27.08
C THR A 652 -24.33 40.12 25.73
N PRO A 653 -25.02 41.26 25.56
CA PRO A 653 -24.83 42.13 24.39
C PRO A 653 -23.36 42.51 24.19
N PHE A 654 -22.97 42.79 22.94
CA PHE A 654 -21.60 43.21 22.62
C PHE A 654 -21.22 44.49 23.37
N SER A 655 -19.99 44.48 23.89
CA SER A 655 -19.29 45.68 24.34
C SER A 655 -18.87 46.55 23.16
N MET A 656 -18.50 47.81 23.43
CA MET A 656 -17.99 48.71 22.39
C MET A 656 -16.71 48.17 21.73
N ASP A 657 -15.85 47.51 22.49
CA ASP A 657 -14.62 46.90 21.96
C ASP A 657 -14.97 45.75 21.00
N GLN A 658 -15.94 44.91 21.36
CA GLN A 658 -16.44 43.83 20.48
C GLN A 658 -17.12 44.36 19.21
N ILE A 659 -17.84 45.48 19.30
CA ILE A 659 -18.43 46.17 18.14
C ILE A 659 -17.33 46.65 17.19
N GLN A 660 -16.28 47.30 17.72
CA GLN A 660 -15.16 47.77 16.92
C GLN A 660 -14.39 46.62 16.26
N GLU A 661 -14.16 45.54 17.01
CA GLU A 661 -13.51 44.34 16.49
C GLU A 661 -14.36 43.67 15.39
N TYR A 662 -15.68 43.58 15.58
CA TYR A 662 -16.60 43.06 14.58
C TYR A 662 -16.51 43.84 13.28
N ILE A 663 -16.51 45.18 13.33
CA ILE A 663 -16.39 46.04 12.14
C ILE A 663 -15.05 45.80 11.43
N ALA A 664 -13.95 45.74 12.19
CA ALA A 664 -12.62 45.50 11.62
C ALA A 664 -12.54 44.15 10.89
N GLN A 665 -13.05 43.09 11.52
CA GLN A 665 -13.13 41.76 10.89
C GLN A 665 -14.09 41.75 9.69
N TYR A 666 -15.24 42.42 9.79
CA TYR A 666 -16.22 42.52 8.71
C TYR A 666 -15.61 43.14 7.45
N VAL A 667 -14.90 44.27 7.60
CA VAL A 667 -14.23 44.95 6.48
C VAL A 667 -13.14 44.06 5.88
N SER A 668 -12.36 43.37 6.71
CA SER A 668 -11.32 42.44 6.25
C SER A 668 -11.88 41.26 5.44
N VAL A 669 -12.96 40.65 5.93
CA VAL A 669 -13.57 39.45 5.35
C VAL A 669 -14.42 39.76 4.12
N HIS A 670 -15.27 40.79 4.18
CA HIS A 670 -16.27 41.09 3.16
C HIS A 670 -15.80 42.14 2.14
N ARG A 671 -14.76 42.92 2.46
CA ARG A 671 -14.25 44.02 1.64
C ARG A 671 -15.37 44.94 1.09
N PRO A 672 -16.22 45.49 1.97
CA PRO A 672 -17.28 46.42 1.59
C PRO A 672 -16.69 47.74 1.06
N LEU A 673 -17.55 48.59 0.49
CA LEU A 673 -17.15 49.91 -0.03
C LEU A 673 -16.66 50.85 1.08
N TRP A 674 -17.25 50.74 2.27
CA TRP A 674 -16.89 51.54 3.44
C TRP A 674 -15.72 50.93 4.20
N SER A 675 -14.83 51.79 4.65
CA SER A 675 -13.77 51.52 5.61
C SER A 675 -14.34 51.32 7.02
N ALA A 676 -13.52 50.75 7.91
CA ALA A 676 -13.90 50.54 9.30
C ALA A 676 -14.21 51.86 10.02
N ASP A 677 -13.55 52.96 9.66
CA ASP A 677 -13.77 54.27 10.28
C ASP A 677 -15.07 54.92 9.78
N GLU A 678 -15.42 54.78 8.49
CA GLU A 678 -16.71 55.25 7.97
C GLU A 678 -17.90 54.56 8.65
N TYR A 679 -17.80 53.25 8.94
CA TYR A 679 -18.82 52.55 9.73
C TYR A 679 -18.91 53.05 11.18
N LYS A 680 -17.77 53.35 11.81
CA LYS A 680 -17.76 53.88 13.19
C LYS A 680 -18.41 55.27 13.23
N ASP A 681 -18.03 56.16 12.31
CA ASP A 681 -18.56 57.52 12.22
C ASP A 681 -20.09 57.49 12.01
N ALA A 682 -20.59 56.60 11.14
CA ALA A 682 -22.02 56.43 10.92
C ALA A 682 -22.78 55.94 12.17
N LEU A 683 -22.19 55.02 12.94
CA LEU A 683 -22.78 54.53 14.20
C LEU A 683 -22.78 55.61 15.30
N ASP A 684 -21.75 56.47 15.34
CA ASP A 684 -21.65 57.57 16.30
C ASP A 684 -22.64 58.71 15.98
N LEU A 685 -22.98 58.90 14.70
CA LEU A 685 -24.00 59.86 14.26
C LEU A 685 -25.44 59.45 14.63
N ILE A 686 -25.70 58.16 14.85
CA ILE A 686 -27.06 57.62 15.09
C ILE A 686 -27.09 56.83 16.42
N PRO A 687 -27.32 57.50 17.57
CA PRO A 687 -27.29 56.85 18.88
C PRO A 687 -28.24 55.65 19.04
N SER A 688 -29.43 55.72 18.43
CA SER A 688 -30.41 54.62 18.46
C SER A 688 -29.92 53.37 17.71
N LEU A 689 -29.13 53.54 16.65
CA LEU A 689 -28.51 52.44 15.93
C LEU A 689 -27.37 51.82 16.74
N LYS A 690 -26.62 52.64 17.47
CA LYS A 690 -25.56 52.20 18.38
C LYS A 690 -26.07 51.26 19.48
N GLU A 691 -27.30 51.44 19.96
CA GLU A 691 -27.97 50.50 20.88
C GLU A 691 -28.43 49.21 20.18
N LEU A 692 -28.84 49.26 18.91
CA LEU A 692 -29.29 48.07 18.16
C LEU A 692 -28.13 47.13 17.81
N VAL A 693 -26.97 47.68 17.45
CA VAL A 693 -25.81 46.89 17.02
C VAL A 693 -25.07 46.17 18.16
N THR A 694 -25.53 46.31 19.41
CA THR A 694 -25.06 45.43 20.49
C THR A 694 -25.54 43.99 20.29
N ASN A 695 -26.57 43.77 19.47
CA ASN A 695 -27.00 42.44 19.03
C ASN A 695 -26.26 42.05 17.72
N PRO A 696 -25.53 40.92 17.69
CA PRO A 696 -24.71 40.52 16.54
C PRO A 696 -25.50 40.38 15.22
N PHE A 697 -26.75 39.89 15.27
CA PHE A 697 -27.59 39.78 14.09
C PHE A 697 -27.92 41.16 13.52
N LEU A 698 -28.35 42.08 14.39
CA LEU A 698 -28.67 43.45 13.98
C LEU A 698 -27.43 44.23 13.53
N MET A 699 -26.27 43.96 14.16
CA MET A 699 -24.98 44.48 13.70
C MET A 699 -24.69 44.06 12.25
N SER A 700 -24.79 42.77 11.95
CA SER A 700 -24.52 42.25 10.61
C SER A 700 -25.43 42.88 9.55
N LEU A 701 -26.72 43.04 9.87
CA LEU A 701 -27.70 43.66 8.99
C LEU A 701 -27.41 45.17 8.82
N SER A 702 -27.03 45.84 9.90
CA SER A 702 -26.73 47.28 9.88
C SER A 702 -25.52 47.57 9.00
N LEU A 703 -24.44 46.81 9.13
CA LEU A 703 -23.24 47.01 8.29
C LEU A 703 -23.50 46.72 6.81
N GLU A 704 -24.42 45.80 6.48
CA GLU A 704 -24.83 45.55 5.10
C GLU A 704 -25.65 46.70 4.52
N VAL A 705 -26.55 47.29 5.32
CA VAL A 705 -27.53 48.28 4.85
C VAL A 705 -26.97 49.71 4.86
N LEU A 706 -26.15 50.07 5.85
CA LEU A 706 -25.65 51.44 6.06
C LEU A 706 -25.07 52.10 4.80
N PRO A 707 -24.18 51.45 4.02
CA PRO A 707 -23.60 52.06 2.83
C PRO A 707 -24.64 52.45 1.76
N ARG A 708 -25.79 51.76 1.73
CA ARG A 708 -26.87 52.03 0.76
C ARG A 708 -27.78 53.18 1.21
N MET A 709 -27.79 53.50 2.50
CA MET A 709 -28.66 54.55 3.05
C MET A 709 -28.01 55.94 3.03
N VAL A 710 -26.68 56.05 3.05
CA VAL A 710 -26.01 57.36 3.05
C VAL A 710 -26.02 58.04 1.67
N ASP A 711 -26.19 57.29 0.58
CA ASP A 711 -26.48 57.87 -0.74
C ASP A 711 -27.87 58.55 -0.81
N HIS A 712 -28.74 58.33 0.18
CA HIS A 712 -30.06 58.94 0.32
C HIS A 712 -30.19 59.64 1.68
N ASP A 713 -29.77 60.90 1.74
CA ASP A 713 -29.99 61.91 2.81
C ASP A 713 -30.69 61.37 4.08
N LEU A 714 -29.89 60.95 5.06
CA LEU A 714 -30.32 60.30 6.32
C LEU A 714 -31.09 61.23 7.30
N SER A 715 -31.30 62.49 6.95
CA SER A 715 -31.95 63.47 7.83
C SER A 715 -33.46 63.27 8.04
N VAL A 716 -34.10 62.30 7.36
CA VAL A 716 -35.58 62.19 7.32
C VAL A 716 -36.17 60.89 7.90
N THR A 717 -35.39 59.87 8.26
CA THR A 717 -35.96 58.57 8.66
C THR A 717 -35.95 58.31 10.17
N HIS A 718 -37.07 58.61 10.84
CA HIS A 718 -37.38 58.08 12.17
C HIS A 718 -37.64 56.56 12.09
N ILE A 719 -36.72 55.74 12.60
CA ILE A 719 -36.94 54.30 12.76
C ILE A 719 -37.69 54.07 14.08
N THR A 720 -38.99 53.81 14.00
CA THR A 720 -39.82 53.39 15.14
C THR A 720 -39.64 51.90 15.44
N ARG A 721 -39.36 51.60 16.71
CA ARG A 721 -39.30 50.26 17.31
C ARG A 721 -40.70 49.64 17.28
N VAL A 722 -40.88 48.51 16.60
CA VAL A 722 -42.11 47.69 16.74
C VAL A 722 -41.90 46.78 17.94
N ALA A 723 -42.80 46.90 18.92
CA ALA A 723 -42.81 46.17 20.18
C ALA A 723 -43.22 44.70 20.03
#